data_AF-A0A7X4KX94-F1
#
_entry.id   AF-A0A7X4KX94-F1
#
_cell.length_a   1.000
_cell.length_b   1.000
_cell.length_c   1.000
_cell.angle_alpha   90.00
_cell.angle_beta   90.00
_cell.angle_gamma   90.00
#
_symmetry.space_group_name_H-M   'P 1'
#
loop_
_entity.id
_entity.type
_entity.pdbx_description
1 polymer ?
#
loop_
_entity_poly.entity_id
_entity_poly.type
_entity_poly.pdbx_seq_one_letter_code
_entity_poly.pdbx_strand_id
1 'polypeptide(L)'
;MSRLADSIRPPWGRRSTRRRRAAAHAPRPEWRDTLKRRVLVAAWAFAIWVVAIEARLVHLQVVQHAELVARAGSQQRRTIEVHSKRGEILDRNGRVLAYSVDADTVYAVPTDIDEPAATARALCNALNECTRVDRDALERRLHRRRSFALLKSDPSSEEARRVAALGLASAGIDPDTGAVYAVPSRIEDEELEATASAICGALDDCAGAGRDDLARRLRRPRDFAYVQRKVSPEEARRVAALGLDGVGFLTEDRRYYPGRELAAHLIGYVGLDNQGLSGIESTYDSEIGGRAGQILVHTDARRRAFSRIDRPPTAGATVELTIDKHLQHIAERELRAGIRTYDADAGAVVMLDPRTGEVLALASAPSFNPNVFGAATPAQRRNRAVQDVYEPGSTFKIVTAAAAFEEDAVQPDEVFDVSAGFIRIGRNRIHDFTTYGPLSFTDVIVKSSNVGAILVGLRLGPERLSRYVDRFGFGRALSRDFPGESAGLVWSAETLNDRAIASIAMGYQIAVTPLQMAAAFAAVANGGELLEPRVVRTVARNGGRVQSERRVIRRAISRETAAALTGIMTQVAERGTARRARVPGYAVAGKTGTAEKLIDGRYSHTDHNASFVGFVPADAPRFVVLVMLDTPRTAMINGIRQRAYTGGAAAAPVFQRIAEAALRYLRVPRTQDSTRPPLVARSAPARDADLRAAAWSESAGAPLPARSAVASEDAGSIPDLRGLSARQAVEVLGRIGLRAEFNGDGAVARHVPAAGEAVDPGATVTVWLQRYAPPADDAEALGP
;
A
#
# COMPACT_ATOMS: atom_id res chain seq x y z
N MET A 1 6.12 -60.88 -99.45
CA MET A 1 5.51 -60.49 -100.74
C MET A 1 6.35 -59.34 -101.27
N SER A 2 7.18 -59.47 -102.31
CA SER A 2 6.85 -59.57 -103.76
C SER A 2 6.16 -58.30 -104.28
N ARG A 3 6.60 -57.63 -105.37
CA ARG A 3 7.70 -57.87 -106.34
C ARG A 3 8.01 -56.54 -107.09
N LEU A 4 9.10 -56.52 -107.87
CA LEU A 4 9.31 -55.92 -109.23
C LEU A 4 8.36 -54.80 -109.76
N ALA A 5 8.76 -53.88 -110.65
CA ALA A 5 10.05 -53.41 -111.21
C ALA A 5 9.78 -52.22 -112.18
N ASP A 6 10.81 -51.75 -112.91
CA ASP A 6 10.74 -51.08 -114.22
C ASP A 6 10.12 -49.66 -114.34
N SER A 7 10.46 -48.80 -115.32
CA SER A 7 11.69 -48.65 -116.16
C SER A 7 11.67 -47.27 -116.90
N ILE A 8 12.35 -47.14 -118.06
CA ILE A 8 12.30 -46.04 -119.07
C ILE A 8 13.28 -44.83 -118.90
N ARG A 9 13.80 -44.35 -120.04
CA ARG A 9 14.71 -43.20 -120.34
C ARG A 9 14.43 -42.73 -121.81
N PRO A 10 15.12 -41.72 -122.41
CA PRO A 10 15.58 -40.40 -121.94
C PRO A 10 14.78 -39.21 -122.60
N PRO A 11 15.06 -38.56 -123.77
CA PRO A 11 16.25 -38.44 -124.66
C PRO A 11 16.73 -37.01 -125.10
N TRP A 12 18.06 -36.77 -125.00
CA TRP A 12 18.99 -36.13 -125.98
C TRP A 12 18.86 -34.66 -126.51
N GLY A 13 20.02 -33.98 -126.62
CA GLY A 13 20.27 -32.78 -127.47
C GLY A 13 21.39 -31.86 -126.94
N ARG A 14 22.69 -32.05 -127.28
CA ARG A 14 23.46 -31.41 -128.40
C ARG A 14 23.44 -29.85 -128.37
N ARG A 15 24.56 -29.11 -128.49
CA ARG A 15 25.92 -29.37 -129.06
C ARG A 15 27.03 -28.57 -128.33
N SER A 16 28.30 -28.80 -128.70
CA SER A 16 29.52 -28.30 -128.04
C SER A 16 30.29 -27.20 -128.80
N THR A 17 31.09 -26.39 -128.10
CA THR A 17 32.35 -25.78 -128.62
C THR A 17 33.47 -25.79 -127.55
N ARG A 18 34.74 -25.76 -128.00
CA ARG A 18 35.96 -25.89 -127.18
C ARG A 18 36.46 -24.54 -126.62
N ARG A 19 37.14 -24.57 -125.46
CA ARG A 19 38.49 -23.98 -125.29
C ARG A 19 39.28 -24.58 -124.12
N ARG A 20 40.60 -24.35 -124.08
CA ARG A 20 41.59 -24.90 -123.12
C ARG A 20 41.87 -23.90 -121.99
N ARG A 21 42.07 -24.38 -120.75
CA ARG A 21 43.37 -24.42 -120.01
C ARG A 21 43.15 -24.91 -118.56
N ALA A 22 44.25 -25.20 -117.86
CA ALA A 22 44.27 -25.69 -116.47
C ALA A 22 44.88 -24.65 -115.52
N ALA A 23 44.56 -24.74 -114.22
CA ALA A 23 45.33 -24.11 -113.14
C ALA A 23 45.07 -24.76 -111.75
N ALA A 24 46.16 -25.02 -111.04
CA ALA A 24 46.43 -24.93 -109.58
C ALA A 24 45.38 -25.23 -108.48
N HIS A 25 45.88 -25.70 -107.33
CA HIS A 25 45.17 -25.69 -106.04
C HIS A 25 44.98 -24.25 -105.51
N ALA A 26 43.92 -24.03 -104.72
CA ALA A 26 43.69 -22.80 -103.96
C ALA A 26 43.80 -23.05 -102.43
N PRO A 27 44.30 -22.07 -101.64
CA PRO A 27 44.46 -22.22 -100.19
C PRO A 27 43.13 -22.13 -99.43
N ARG A 28 43.09 -22.64 -98.19
CA ARG A 28 41.94 -22.50 -97.28
C ARG A 28 41.92 -21.10 -96.65
N PRO A 29 40.77 -20.41 -96.58
CA PRO A 29 40.71 -19.04 -96.07
C PRO A 29 40.63 -18.96 -94.54
N GLU A 30 41.52 -18.18 -93.93
CA GLU A 30 41.79 -18.15 -92.48
C GLU A 30 40.67 -17.53 -91.62
N TRP A 31 39.77 -16.73 -92.21
CA TRP A 31 38.74 -15.98 -91.46
C TRP A 31 37.84 -16.86 -90.58
N ARG A 32 37.63 -18.13 -90.97
CA ARG A 32 36.79 -19.08 -90.23
C ARG A 32 37.35 -19.40 -88.86
N ASP A 33 38.67 -19.50 -88.72
CA ASP A 33 39.28 -19.89 -87.44
C ASP A 33 39.43 -18.68 -86.50
N THR A 34 39.59 -17.47 -87.05
CA THR A 34 39.43 -16.20 -86.31
C THR A 34 38.01 -16.04 -85.76
N LEU A 35 36.99 -16.38 -86.56
CA LEU A 35 35.59 -16.33 -86.12
C LEU A 35 35.30 -17.38 -85.04
N LYS A 36 35.74 -18.63 -85.23
CA LYS A 36 35.64 -19.68 -84.20
C LYS A 36 36.29 -19.25 -82.89
N ARG A 37 37.51 -18.68 -82.92
CA ARG A 37 38.20 -18.16 -81.72
C ARG A 37 37.36 -17.09 -81.01
N ARG A 38 36.77 -16.14 -81.74
CA ARG A 38 35.90 -15.10 -81.14
C ARG A 38 34.65 -15.69 -80.49
N VAL A 39 33.99 -16.66 -81.14
CA VAL A 39 32.83 -17.37 -80.59
C VAL A 39 33.21 -18.20 -79.36
N LEU A 40 34.36 -18.88 -79.37
CA LEU A 40 34.88 -19.62 -78.22
C LEU A 40 35.19 -18.71 -77.03
N VAL A 41 35.82 -17.54 -77.26
CA VAL A 41 36.10 -16.56 -76.20
C VAL A 41 34.80 -15.99 -75.63
N ALA A 42 33.81 -15.68 -76.47
CA ALA A 42 32.49 -15.21 -76.02
C ALA A 42 31.74 -16.30 -75.23
N ALA A 43 31.77 -17.55 -75.67
CA ALA A 43 31.17 -18.69 -74.97
C ALA A 43 31.85 -18.96 -73.61
N TRP A 44 33.18 -18.86 -73.54
CA TRP A 44 33.92 -18.96 -72.28
C TRP A 44 33.62 -17.80 -71.33
N ALA A 45 33.55 -16.55 -71.83
CA ALA A 45 33.17 -15.41 -71.03
C ALA A 45 31.74 -15.55 -70.46
N PHE A 46 30.80 -16.05 -71.26
CA PHE A 46 29.44 -16.34 -70.81
C PHE A 46 29.39 -17.49 -69.80
N ALA A 47 30.13 -18.58 -70.02
CA ALA A 47 30.21 -19.70 -69.07
C ALA A 47 30.82 -19.26 -67.72
N ILE A 48 31.88 -18.45 -67.74
CA ILE A 48 32.49 -17.88 -66.53
C ILE A 48 31.50 -16.95 -65.82
N TRP A 49 30.71 -16.16 -66.55
CA TRP A 49 29.67 -15.30 -65.97
C TRP A 49 28.53 -16.09 -65.32
N VAL A 50 28.06 -17.18 -65.95
CA VAL A 50 27.07 -18.10 -65.35
C VAL A 50 27.63 -18.76 -64.08
N VAL A 51 28.86 -19.28 -64.12
CA VAL A 51 29.52 -19.88 -62.95
C VAL A 51 29.71 -18.86 -61.82
N ALA A 52 30.03 -17.61 -62.14
CA ALA A 52 30.12 -16.53 -61.14
C ALA A 52 28.75 -16.22 -60.50
N ILE A 53 27.66 -16.27 -61.26
CA ILE A 53 26.29 -16.11 -60.75
C ILE A 53 25.90 -17.29 -59.85
N GLU A 54 26.15 -18.54 -60.26
CA GLU A 54 25.85 -19.71 -59.43
C GLU A 54 26.71 -19.75 -58.16
N ALA A 55 28.00 -19.43 -58.24
CA ALA A 55 28.86 -19.29 -57.07
C ALA A 55 28.36 -18.19 -56.11
N ARG A 56 27.88 -17.06 -56.64
CA ARG A 56 27.26 -16.00 -55.82
C ARG A 56 25.92 -16.44 -55.22
N LEU A 57 25.12 -17.21 -55.95
CA LEU A 57 23.86 -17.77 -55.46
C LEU A 57 24.10 -18.76 -54.32
N VAL A 58 25.03 -19.71 -54.47
CA VAL A 58 25.44 -20.65 -53.41
C VAL A 58 26.03 -19.92 -52.21
N HIS A 59 26.83 -18.87 -52.43
CA HIS A 59 27.33 -18.04 -51.33
C HIS A 59 26.20 -17.37 -50.54
N LEU A 60 25.16 -16.84 -51.21
CA LEU A 60 23.99 -16.24 -50.54
C LEU A 60 23.08 -17.29 -49.88
N GLN A 61 22.83 -18.42 -50.56
CA GLN A 61 21.83 -19.42 -50.16
C GLN A 61 22.36 -20.50 -49.21
N VAL A 62 23.68 -20.67 -49.09
CA VAL A 62 24.32 -21.68 -48.23
C VAL A 62 25.26 -21.02 -47.22
N VAL A 63 26.22 -20.21 -47.67
CA VAL A 63 27.25 -19.63 -46.77
C VAL A 63 26.68 -18.52 -45.90
N GLN A 64 25.99 -17.55 -46.49
CA GLN A 64 25.35 -16.44 -45.76
C GLN A 64 23.93 -16.78 -45.28
N HIS A 65 23.43 -18.00 -45.49
CA HIS A 65 22.05 -18.38 -45.16
C HIS A 65 21.70 -18.14 -43.70
N ALA A 66 22.51 -18.66 -42.77
CA ALA A 66 22.27 -18.52 -41.34
C ALA A 66 22.27 -17.05 -40.89
N GLU A 67 23.17 -16.24 -41.47
CA GLU A 67 23.27 -14.82 -41.17
C GLU A 67 22.09 -14.01 -41.74
N LEU A 68 21.72 -14.25 -43.00
CA LEU A 68 20.59 -13.58 -43.65
C LEU A 68 19.25 -13.98 -43.00
N VAL A 69 19.08 -15.22 -42.56
CA VAL A 69 17.93 -15.67 -41.78
C VAL A 69 17.93 -15.08 -40.37
N ALA A 70 19.09 -14.88 -39.73
CA ALA A 70 19.18 -14.19 -38.44
C ALA A 70 18.87 -12.69 -38.56
N ARG A 71 19.38 -12.01 -39.61
CA ARG A 71 19.07 -10.61 -39.96
C ARG A 71 17.58 -10.43 -40.28
N ALA A 72 17.00 -11.29 -41.12
CA ALA A 72 15.56 -11.28 -41.40
C ALA A 72 14.74 -11.58 -40.12
N GLY A 73 15.19 -12.51 -39.29
CA GLY A 73 14.56 -12.85 -38.02
C GLY A 73 14.52 -11.68 -37.03
N SER A 74 15.58 -10.88 -36.94
CA SER A 74 15.63 -9.70 -36.05
C SER A 74 14.90 -8.47 -36.62
N GLN A 75 14.78 -8.36 -37.95
CA GLN A 75 13.95 -7.35 -38.62
C GLN A 75 12.45 -7.66 -38.53
N GLN A 76 12.07 -8.93 -38.66
CA GLN A 76 10.65 -9.34 -38.71
C GLN A 76 10.04 -9.61 -37.32
N ARG A 77 10.83 -9.94 -36.29
CA ARG A 77 10.32 -10.28 -34.95
C ARG A 77 10.50 -9.12 -33.97
N ARG A 78 9.39 -8.53 -33.54
CA ARG A 78 9.33 -7.51 -32.47
C ARG A 78 8.60 -8.09 -31.26
N THR A 79 9.32 -8.36 -30.17
CA THR A 79 8.68 -8.58 -28.87
C THR A 79 8.13 -7.24 -28.35
N ILE A 80 6.87 -7.25 -27.92
CA ILE A 80 6.21 -6.17 -27.18
C ILE A 80 5.89 -6.72 -25.79
N GLU A 81 6.35 -6.01 -24.76
CA GLU A 81 5.99 -6.30 -23.38
C GLU A 81 4.60 -5.74 -23.09
N VAL A 82 3.76 -6.53 -22.41
CA VAL A 82 2.40 -6.15 -22.04
C VAL A 82 2.32 -6.08 -20.52
N HIS A 83 2.08 -4.89 -20.00
CA HIS A 83 1.98 -4.68 -18.55
C HIS A 83 0.87 -5.55 -17.95
N SER A 84 1.09 -6.00 -16.71
CA SER A 84 0.11 -6.77 -15.94
C SER A 84 -0.71 -5.88 -15.03
N LYS A 85 -2.03 -6.10 -15.04
CA LYS A 85 -2.96 -5.39 -14.17
C LYS A 85 -2.57 -5.54 -12.70
N ARG A 86 -2.13 -4.42 -12.13
CA ARG A 86 -1.66 -4.29 -10.74
C ARG A 86 -2.82 -4.55 -9.78
N GLY A 87 -2.65 -5.49 -8.85
CA GLY A 87 -3.69 -6.02 -7.95
C GLY A 87 -4.27 -4.99 -6.98
N GLU A 88 -5.44 -5.25 -6.41
CA GLU A 88 -6.17 -4.27 -5.61
C GLU A 88 -5.65 -4.16 -4.17
N ILE A 89 -5.81 -3.00 -3.55
CA ILE A 89 -5.61 -2.82 -2.09
C ILE A 89 -6.98 -2.53 -1.47
N LEU A 90 -7.37 -3.35 -0.48
CA LEU A 90 -8.69 -3.33 0.17
C LEU A 90 -8.58 -3.02 1.67
N ASP A 91 -9.62 -2.44 2.26
CA ASP A 91 -9.78 -2.37 3.72
C ASP A 91 -10.14 -3.74 4.32
N ARG A 92 -10.12 -3.85 5.65
CA ARG A 92 -10.40 -5.11 6.37
C ARG A 92 -11.79 -5.72 6.14
N ASN A 93 -12.66 -5.00 5.44
CA ASN A 93 -14.05 -5.34 5.11
C ASN A 93 -14.25 -5.47 3.58
N GLY A 94 -13.17 -5.53 2.80
CA GLY A 94 -13.21 -5.68 1.33
C GLY A 94 -13.46 -4.38 0.55
N ARG A 95 -13.43 -3.20 1.18
CA ARG A 95 -13.69 -1.93 0.48
C ARG A 95 -12.42 -1.44 -0.22
N VAL A 96 -12.50 -1.17 -1.52
CA VAL A 96 -11.37 -0.67 -2.32
C VAL A 96 -10.74 0.61 -1.73
N LEU A 97 -9.42 0.60 -1.63
CA LEU A 97 -8.55 1.72 -1.24
C LEU A 97 -7.66 2.17 -2.42
N ALA A 98 -7.13 1.21 -3.19
CA ALA A 98 -6.44 1.44 -4.46
C ALA A 98 -6.79 0.35 -5.48
N TYR A 99 -6.95 0.72 -6.75
CA TYR A 99 -7.17 -0.23 -7.85
C TYR A 99 -6.65 0.35 -9.17
N SER A 100 -6.59 -0.49 -10.21
CA SER A 100 -6.02 -0.14 -11.51
C SER A 100 -7.13 0.03 -12.56
N VAL A 101 -7.16 1.20 -13.20
CA VAL A 101 -8.04 1.51 -14.34
C VAL A 101 -7.23 1.53 -15.62
N ASP A 102 -7.86 1.13 -16.72
CA ASP A 102 -7.24 1.14 -18.04
C ASP A 102 -7.23 2.60 -18.53
N ALA A 103 -6.10 3.08 -19.04
CA ALA A 103 -5.94 4.47 -19.49
C ALA A 103 -5.08 4.56 -20.75
N ASP A 104 -5.53 5.32 -21.74
CA ASP A 104 -4.82 5.42 -23.01
C ASP A 104 -3.62 6.37 -22.92
N THR A 105 -2.55 6.00 -23.62
CA THR A 105 -1.34 6.78 -23.83
C THR A 105 -1.27 7.17 -25.30
N VAL A 106 -1.16 8.47 -25.58
CA VAL A 106 -0.98 9.00 -26.92
C VAL A 106 0.50 8.86 -27.31
N TYR A 107 0.77 8.18 -28.42
CA TYR A 107 2.08 8.11 -29.05
C TYR A 107 2.04 8.67 -30.47
N ALA A 108 3.22 9.00 -30.99
CA ALA A 108 3.44 9.45 -32.35
C ALA A 108 4.58 8.66 -33.01
N VAL A 109 4.50 8.49 -34.32
CA VAL A 109 5.49 7.85 -35.20
C VAL A 109 6.06 8.95 -36.11
N PRO A 110 7.24 9.55 -35.80
CA PRO A 110 7.72 10.75 -36.50
C PRO A 110 8.03 10.58 -38.00
N THR A 111 8.11 9.34 -38.50
CA THR A 111 8.26 9.03 -39.93
C THR A 111 6.94 9.08 -40.70
N ASP A 112 5.82 8.91 -40.01
CA ASP A 112 4.47 8.83 -40.58
C ASP A 112 3.73 10.17 -40.41
N ILE A 113 4.46 11.25 -40.07
CA ILE A 113 3.97 12.61 -39.85
C ILE A 113 4.66 13.57 -40.85
N ASP A 114 3.86 14.15 -41.73
CA ASP A 114 4.34 15.10 -42.75
C ASP A 114 4.48 16.55 -42.25
N GLU A 115 3.56 17.02 -41.39
CA GLU A 115 3.62 18.37 -40.79
C GLU A 115 3.80 18.36 -39.25
N PRO A 116 4.99 18.01 -38.72
CA PRO A 116 5.24 17.93 -37.27
C PRO A 116 4.76 19.13 -36.45
N ALA A 117 4.92 20.36 -36.95
CA ALA A 117 4.48 21.58 -36.28
C ALA A 117 2.96 21.76 -36.28
N ALA A 118 2.24 21.32 -37.33
CA ALA A 118 0.78 21.33 -37.35
C ALA A 118 0.21 20.25 -36.43
N THR A 119 0.76 19.03 -36.51
CA THR A 119 0.45 17.91 -35.63
C THR A 119 0.68 18.28 -34.16
N ALA A 120 1.82 18.90 -33.81
CA ALA A 120 2.09 19.37 -32.45
C ALA A 120 1.07 20.40 -31.97
N ARG A 121 0.68 21.38 -32.81
CA ARG A 121 -0.37 22.35 -32.49
C ARG A 121 -1.74 21.70 -32.28
N ALA A 122 -2.13 20.76 -33.14
CA ALA A 122 -3.41 20.08 -33.05
C ALA A 122 -3.51 19.20 -31.79
N LEU A 123 -2.47 18.40 -31.51
CA LEU A 123 -2.36 17.61 -30.27
C LEU A 123 -2.43 18.51 -29.03
N CYS A 124 -1.68 19.62 -29.01
CA CYS A 124 -1.68 20.61 -27.93
C CYS A 124 -2.99 21.40 -27.75
N ASN A 125 -3.93 21.31 -28.68
CA ASN A 125 -5.27 21.89 -28.53
C ASN A 125 -6.30 20.85 -28.08
N ALA A 126 -6.09 19.55 -28.35
CA ALA A 126 -6.94 18.46 -27.88
C ALA A 126 -6.58 17.97 -26.47
N LEU A 127 -5.30 18.07 -26.09
CA LEU A 127 -4.77 17.79 -24.76
C LEU A 127 -4.80 19.09 -23.92
N ASN A 128 -5.50 19.09 -22.78
CA ASN A 128 -5.87 20.34 -22.09
C ASN A 128 -4.72 21.04 -21.34
N GLU A 129 -3.51 20.47 -21.36
CA GLU A 129 -2.37 20.88 -20.52
C GLU A 129 -1.09 21.13 -21.34
N CYS A 130 -1.18 21.75 -22.53
CA CYS A 130 0.01 22.10 -23.31
C CYS A 130 0.37 23.60 -23.20
N THR A 131 1.42 23.91 -22.44
CA THR A 131 2.02 25.26 -22.46
C THR A 131 2.81 25.49 -23.76
N ARG A 132 3.29 26.71 -23.99
CA ARG A 132 4.22 26.98 -25.11
C ARG A 132 5.50 26.15 -25.00
N VAL A 133 6.01 25.91 -23.80
CA VAL A 133 7.22 25.10 -23.58
C VAL A 133 6.97 23.64 -23.97
N ASP A 134 5.81 23.10 -23.59
CA ASP A 134 5.40 21.73 -23.94
C ASP A 134 5.15 21.57 -25.43
N ARG A 135 4.55 22.58 -26.08
CA ARG A 135 4.35 22.64 -27.53
C ARG A 135 5.68 22.62 -28.26
N ASP A 136 6.58 23.54 -27.91
CA ASP A 136 7.88 23.65 -28.55
C ASP A 136 8.72 22.38 -28.29
N ALA A 137 8.55 21.72 -27.13
CA ALA A 137 9.17 20.44 -26.82
C ALA A 137 8.56 19.26 -27.61
N LEU A 138 7.24 19.20 -27.77
CA LEU A 138 6.55 18.21 -28.59
C LEU A 138 6.91 18.38 -30.08
N GLU A 139 6.90 19.62 -30.58
CA GLU A 139 7.34 19.96 -31.93
C GLU A 139 8.81 19.54 -32.15
N ARG A 140 9.70 19.75 -31.18
CA ARG A 140 11.08 19.20 -31.21
C ARG A 140 11.12 17.66 -31.18
N ARG A 141 10.19 16.96 -30.53
CA ARG A 141 10.11 15.48 -30.55
C ARG A 141 9.59 14.97 -31.90
N LEU A 142 8.62 15.64 -32.51
CA LEU A 142 8.06 15.24 -33.81
C LEU A 142 8.97 15.61 -35.00
N HIS A 143 9.70 16.74 -34.94
CA HIS A 143 10.73 17.07 -35.94
C HIS A 143 11.99 16.20 -35.83
N ARG A 144 12.20 15.46 -34.73
CA ARG A 144 13.23 14.40 -34.65
C ARG A 144 12.76 13.19 -35.48
N ARG A 145 12.86 13.28 -36.81
CA ARG A 145 12.97 12.15 -37.76
C ARG A 145 14.31 11.39 -37.57
N ARG A 146 14.65 11.10 -36.32
CA ARG A 146 15.92 10.54 -35.84
C ARG A 146 15.63 9.70 -34.61
N SER A 147 15.59 8.40 -34.81
CA SER A 147 15.55 7.44 -33.71
C SER A 147 16.77 7.64 -32.80
N PHE A 148 16.53 7.65 -31.48
CA PHE A 148 17.59 7.68 -30.48
C PHE A 148 17.45 6.48 -29.54
N ALA A 149 18.60 5.90 -29.18
CA ALA A 149 18.71 4.77 -28.26
C ALA A 149 19.23 5.30 -26.93
N LEU A 150 18.40 5.23 -25.88
CA LEU A 150 18.85 5.41 -24.50
C LEU A 150 19.79 4.25 -24.14
N LEU A 151 21.01 4.59 -23.72
CA LEU A 151 22.04 3.60 -23.41
C LEU A 151 22.12 3.34 -21.91
N LYS A 152 22.31 4.42 -21.12
CA LYS A 152 22.36 4.41 -19.66
C LYS A 152 21.65 5.67 -19.13
N SER A 153 20.67 5.50 -18.23
CA SER A 153 19.81 6.59 -17.73
C SER A 153 20.44 7.42 -16.62
N ASP A 154 21.39 6.85 -15.90
CA ASP A 154 22.11 7.49 -14.79
C ASP A 154 23.60 7.04 -14.87
N PRO A 155 24.42 7.74 -15.67
CA PRO A 155 25.84 7.44 -15.81
C PRO A 155 26.64 8.10 -14.66
N SER A 156 27.79 7.52 -14.31
CA SER A 156 28.68 8.17 -13.35
C SER A 156 29.21 9.50 -13.92
N SER A 157 29.57 10.44 -13.04
CA SER A 157 30.14 11.73 -13.48
C SER A 157 31.50 11.58 -14.18
N GLU A 158 32.11 10.40 -14.16
CA GLU A 158 33.31 10.07 -14.92
C GLU A 158 32.96 9.42 -16.27
N GLU A 159 32.06 8.44 -16.30
CA GLU A 159 31.52 7.84 -17.52
C GLU A 159 30.96 8.91 -18.47
N ALA A 160 30.17 9.85 -17.95
CA ALA A 160 29.60 10.94 -18.74
C ALA A 160 30.69 11.83 -19.37
N ARG A 161 31.80 12.07 -18.67
CA ARG A 161 32.97 12.79 -19.20
C ARG A 161 33.72 11.95 -20.23
N ARG A 162 33.89 10.63 -20.01
CA ARG A 162 34.55 9.72 -20.95
C ARG A 162 33.76 9.58 -22.25
N VAL A 163 32.43 9.46 -22.19
CA VAL A 163 31.55 9.45 -23.38
C VAL A 163 31.59 10.78 -24.12
N ALA A 164 31.53 11.92 -23.43
CA ALA A 164 31.64 13.24 -24.06
C ALA A 164 32.99 13.46 -24.76
N ALA A 165 34.07 12.92 -24.19
CA ALA A 165 35.42 12.99 -24.77
C ALA A 165 35.60 12.15 -26.06
N LEU A 166 34.68 11.24 -26.40
CA LEU A 166 34.73 10.49 -27.65
C LEU A 166 34.45 11.36 -28.90
N GLY A 167 33.84 12.54 -28.74
CA GLY A 167 33.58 13.48 -29.84
C GLY A 167 32.61 12.98 -30.93
N LEU A 168 31.89 11.88 -30.68
CA LEU A 168 31.05 11.21 -31.67
C LEU A 168 29.84 12.08 -32.08
N ALA A 169 29.70 12.36 -33.38
CA ALA A 169 28.50 13.02 -33.92
C ALA A 169 27.21 12.19 -33.73
N SER A 170 27.36 10.91 -33.40
CA SER A 170 26.30 9.90 -33.27
C SER A 170 25.95 9.53 -31.82
N ALA A 171 26.65 10.02 -30.79
CA ALA A 171 26.36 9.71 -29.39
C ALA A 171 26.76 10.84 -28.44
N GLY A 172 26.15 10.91 -27.25
CA GLY A 172 26.45 11.97 -26.29
C GLY A 172 25.64 11.90 -25.00
N ILE A 173 25.71 12.99 -24.25
CA ILE A 173 24.99 13.19 -22.98
C ILE A 173 23.78 14.08 -23.22
N ASP A 174 22.62 13.66 -22.72
CA ASP A 174 21.39 14.44 -22.75
C ASP A 174 21.49 15.59 -21.73
N PRO A 175 21.34 16.86 -22.13
CA PRO A 175 21.61 18.01 -21.26
C PRO A 175 20.53 18.25 -20.19
N ASP A 176 19.32 17.70 -20.38
CA ASP A 176 18.19 17.88 -19.47
C ASP A 176 18.15 16.78 -18.39
N THR A 177 18.71 15.60 -18.68
CA THR A 177 18.63 14.40 -17.82
C THR A 177 19.99 13.81 -17.41
N GLY A 178 21.09 14.21 -18.04
CA GLY A 178 22.42 13.61 -17.83
C GLY A 178 22.60 12.22 -18.44
N ALA A 179 21.57 11.64 -19.06
CA ALA A 179 21.60 10.29 -19.59
C ALA A 179 22.48 10.14 -20.85
N VAL A 180 23.11 8.98 -21.02
CA VAL A 180 23.89 8.65 -22.22
C VAL A 180 22.95 8.11 -23.30
N TYR A 181 23.01 8.71 -24.49
CA TYR A 181 22.24 8.31 -25.66
C TYR A 181 23.13 8.15 -26.90
N ALA A 182 22.62 7.37 -27.86
CA ALA A 182 23.11 7.34 -29.24
C ALA A 182 21.98 7.61 -30.23
N VAL A 183 22.33 8.01 -31.44
CA VAL A 183 21.42 8.26 -32.56
C VAL A 183 21.72 7.25 -33.67
N PRO A 184 21.08 6.06 -33.66
CA PRO A 184 21.16 5.08 -34.74
C PRO A 184 21.15 5.67 -36.15
N SER A 185 20.29 6.65 -36.43
CA SER A 185 20.21 7.33 -37.74
C SER A 185 21.36 8.34 -38.02
N ARG A 186 22.54 8.11 -37.44
CA ARG A 186 23.82 8.83 -37.66
C ARG A 186 25.03 7.89 -37.60
N ILE A 187 24.79 6.57 -37.58
CA ILE A 187 25.82 5.54 -37.52
C ILE A 187 25.69 4.74 -38.81
N GLU A 188 26.66 4.85 -39.71
CA GLU A 188 26.67 4.00 -40.91
C GLU A 188 26.88 2.53 -40.49
N ASP A 189 26.29 1.58 -41.23
CA ASP A 189 26.32 0.16 -40.84
C ASP A 189 27.75 -0.41 -40.71
N GLU A 190 28.72 0.18 -41.44
CA GLU A 190 30.15 -0.16 -41.39
C GLU A 190 30.85 0.41 -40.14
N GLU A 191 30.39 1.57 -39.62
CA GLU A 191 30.94 2.22 -38.42
C GLU A 191 30.29 1.72 -37.12
N LEU A 192 29.20 0.95 -37.21
CA LEU A 192 28.34 0.63 -36.06
C LEU A 192 29.03 -0.24 -35.01
N GLU A 193 29.85 -1.21 -35.42
CA GLU A 193 30.62 -2.04 -34.51
C GLU A 193 31.72 -1.26 -33.78
N ALA A 194 32.38 -0.32 -34.48
CA ALA A 194 33.40 0.56 -33.88
C ALA A 194 32.76 1.55 -32.89
N THR A 195 31.65 2.19 -33.30
CA THR A 195 30.86 3.11 -32.47
C THR A 195 30.34 2.43 -31.20
N ALA A 196 29.78 1.21 -31.33
CA ALA A 196 29.35 0.41 -30.19
C ALA A 196 30.53 0.10 -29.25
N SER A 197 31.67 -0.33 -29.79
CA SER A 197 32.86 -0.66 -28.99
C SER A 197 33.45 0.54 -28.25
N ALA A 198 33.44 1.74 -28.86
CA ALA A 198 33.93 2.97 -28.24
C ALA A 198 33.04 3.41 -27.06
N ILE A 199 31.72 3.42 -27.25
CA ILE A 199 30.77 3.79 -26.18
C ILE A 199 30.78 2.75 -25.05
N CYS A 200 30.86 1.47 -25.39
CA CYS A 200 31.01 0.35 -24.44
C CYS A 200 32.22 0.53 -23.51
N GLY A 201 33.39 0.88 -24.08
CA GLY A 201 34.60 1.17 -23.31
C GLY A 201 34.53 2.46 -22.47
N ALA A 202 33.76 3.47 -22.89
CA ALA A 202 33.57 4.70 -22.13
C ALA A 202 32.60 4.57 -20.95
N LEU A 203 31.79 3.50 -20.90
CA LEU A 203 30.82 3.19 -19.85
C LEU A 203 31.27 2.09 -18.88
N ASP A 204 32.49 1.55 -19.04
CA ASP A 204 33.07 0.37 -18.36
C ASP A 204 32.26 -0.95 -18.46
N ASP A 205 31.09 -0.95 -19.10
CA ASP A 205 30.12 -2.05 -19.20
C ASP A 205 30.47 -3.08 -20.29
N CYS A 206 31.77 -3.35 -20.47
CA CYS A 206 32.30 -3.96 -21.69
C CYS A 206 32.76 -5.43 -21.55
N ALA A 207 32.11 -6.18 -20.65
CA ALA A 207 32.33 -7.62 -20.48
C ALA A 207 31.52 -8.45 -21.50
N GLY A 208 32.18 -8.89 -22.58
CA GLY A 208 31.64 -9.88 -23.52
C GLY A 208 30.32 -9.46 -24.18
N ALA A 209 29.23 -10.15 -23.84
CA ALA A 209 27.92 -10.03 -24.50
C ALA A 209 27.29 -8.62 -24.42
N GLY A 210 27.77 -7.74 -23.53
CA GLY A 210 27.33 -6.33 -23.46
C GLY A 210 27.59 -5.56 -24.75
N ARG A 211 28.75 -5.78 -25.41
CA ARG A 211 29.07 -5.13 -26.70
C ARG A 211 28.08 -5.55 -27.79
N ASP A 212 27.85 -6.85 -27.94
CA ASP A 212 26.96 -7.38 -28.97
C ASP A 212 25.51 -6.94 -28.73
N ASP A 213 25.08 -6.84 -27.47
CA ASP A 213 23.76 -6.30 -27.16
C ASP A 213 23.65 -4.80 -27.46
N LEU A 214 24.68 -4.01 -27.15
CA LEU A 214 24.73 -2.60 -27.53
C LEU A 214 24.66 -2.42 -29.06
N ALA A 215 25.42 -3.19 -29.83
CA ALA A 215 25.33 -3.17 -31.29
C ALA A 215 23.93 -3.59 -31.80
N ARG A 216 23.31 -4.61 -31.20
CA ARG A 216 21.90 -5.00 -31.51
C ARG A 216 20.87 -3.94 -31.10
N ARG A 217 21.11 -3.19 -30.02
CA ARG A 217 20.26 -2.07 -29.57
C ARG A 217 20.37 -0.88 -30.51
N LEU A 218 21.57 -0.59 -31.01
CA LEU A 218 21.84 0.47 -32.00
C LEU A 218 21.24 0.16 -33.38
N ARG A 219 21.24 -1.10 -33.82
CA ARG A 219 20.64 -1.54 -35.11
C ARG A 219 19.10 -1.45 -35.18
N ARG A 220 18.38 -0.95 -34.16
CA ARG A 220 16.91 -0.86 -34.18
C ARG A 220 16.43 0.56 -34.54
N PRO A 221 15.80 0.78 -35.72
CA PRO A 221 15.01 1.99 -35.93
C PRO A 221 13.86 2.02 -34.92
N ARG A 222 13.67 3.18 -34.28
CA ARG A 222 12.64 3.44 -33.26
C ARG A 222 11.91 4.73 -33.59
N ASP A 223 10.98 4.65 -34.53
CA ASP A 223 10.09 5.74 -34.89
C ASP A 223 8.89 5.73 -33.92
N PHE A 224 9.15 6.12 -32.68
CA PHE A 224 8.16 6.13 -31.61
C PHE A 224 8.50 7.22 -30.58
N ALA A 225 7.57 8.13 -30.35
CA ALA A 225 7.66 9.17 -29.32
C ALA A 225 6.37 9.21 -28.50
N TYR A 226 6.48 9.26 -27.17
CA TYR A 226 5.33 9.56 -26.32
C TYR A 226 4.92 11.02 -26.49
N VAL A 227 3.64 11.25 -26.79
CA VAL A 227 3.01 12.58 -26.79
C VAL A 227 2.61 12.91 -25.37
N GLN A 228 1.68 12.14 -24.80
CA GLN A 228 1.27 12.24 -23.39
C GLN A 228 0.78 10.86 -22.90
N ARG A 229 1.20 10.44 -21.71
CA ARG A 229 0.86 9.13 -21.13
C ARG A 229 -0.37 9.20 -20.23
N LYS A 230 -1.20 8.14 -20.26
CA LYS A 230 -2.33 7.88 -19.35
C LYS A 230 -3.34 9.04 -19.29
N VAL A 231 -3.70 9.58 -20.45
CA VAL A 231 -4.66 10.68 -20.63
C VAL A 231 -6.08 10.26 -20.22
N SER A 232 -6.97 11.22 -20.03
CA SER A 232 -8.38 10.93 -19.74
C SER A 232 -9.13 10.35 -20.95
N PRO A 233 -10.22 9.59 -20.75
CA PRO A 233 -11.08 9.13 -21.84
C PRO A 233 -11.77 10.26 -22.63
N GLU A 234 -11.71 11.52 -22.18
CA GLU A 234 -12.14 12.67 -22.97
C GLU A 234 -11.03 13.19 -23.87
N GLU A 235 -9.81 13.35 -23.34
CA GLU A 235 -8.61 13.68 -24.11
C GLU A 235 -8.33 12.65 -25.21
N ALA A 236 -8.44 11.36 -24.90
CA ALA A 236 -8.31 10.29 -25.88
C ALA A 236 -9.31 10.43 -27.03
N ARG A 237 -10.59 10.71 -26.72
CA ARG A 237 -11.63 10.96 -27.75
C ARG A 237 -11.36 12.24 -28.56
N ARG A 238 -10.90 13.32 -27.93
CA ARG A 238 -10.58 14.58 -28.64
C ARG A 238 -9.36 14.40 -29.56
N VAL A 239 -8.33 13.67 -29.14
CA VAL A 239 -7.17 13.35 -30.00
C VAL A 239 -7.57 12.40 -31.14
N ALA A 240 -8.38 11.38 -30.86
CA ALA A 240 -8.85 10.44 -31.88
C ALA A 240 -9.69 11.14 -32.97
N ALA A 241 -10.52 12.12 -32.57
CA ALA A 241 -11.33 12.92 -33.48
C ALA A 241 -10.51 13.84 -34.41
N LEU A 242 -9.20 14.04 -34.17
CA LEU A 242 -8.33 14.80 -35.08
C LEU A 242 -7.90 13.99 -36.32
N GLY A 243 -7.98 12.64 -36.28
CA GLY A 243 -7.65 11.78 -37.43
C GLY A 243 -6.22 11.92 -37.95
N LEU A 244 -5.25 12.26 -37.09
CA LEU A 244 -3.88 12.57 -37.50
C LEU A 244 -3.08 11.30 -37.84
N ASP A 245 -2.53 11.24 -39.05
CA ASP A 245 -1.59 10.20 -39.45
C ASP A 245 -0.36 10.15 -38.53
N GLY A 246 0.17 8.94 -38.34
CA GLY A 246 1.28 8.65 -37.42
C GLY A 246 0.96 8.81 -35.92
N VAL A 247 -0.23 9.26 -35.52
CA VAL A 247 -0.66 9.32 -34.10
C VAL A 247 -1.47 8.07 -33.74
N GLY A 248 -1.21 7.50 -32.55
CA GLY A 248 -1.90 6.31 -32.08
C GLY A 248 -2.04 6.23 -30.56
N PHE A 249 -2.74 5.19 -30.11
CA PHE A 249 -3.04 4.94 -28.70
C PHE A 249 -2.47 3.60 -28.23
N LEU A 250 -1.87 3.61 -27.04
CA LEU A 250 -1.44 2.44 -26.30
C LEU A 250 -2.19 2.43 -24.96
N THR A 251 -3.00 1.42 -24.69
CA THR A 251 -3.65 1.30 -23.38
C THR A 251 -2.62 0.84 -22.33
N GLU A 252 -2.45 1.62 -21.27
CA GLU A 252 -1.62 1.32 -20.10
C GLU A 252 -2.50 1.22 -18.84
N ASP A 253 -2.10 0.42 -17.85
CA ASP A 253 -2.69 0.49 -16.51
C ASP A 253 -2.39 1.86 -15.86
N ARG A 254 -3.39 2.54 -15.29
CA ARG A 254 -3.25 3.70 -14.41
C ARG A 254 -3.77 3.35 -13.01
N ARG A 255 -2.95 3.59 -11.99
CA ARG A 255 -3.34 3.40 -10.60
C ARG A 255 -4.24 4.54 -10.10
N TYR A 256 -5.30 4.23 -9.38
CA TYR A 256 -6.27 5.19 -8.87
C TYR A 256 -6.64 4.90 -7.40
N TYR A 257 -6.81 5.98 -6.62
CA TYR A 257 -7.04 5.95 -5.18
C TYR A 257 -8.35 6.69 -4.83
N PRO A 258 -9.50 5.98 -4.71
CA PRO A 258 -10.80 6.59 -4.41
C PRO A 258 -10.87 7.36 -3.10
N GLY A 259 -10.01 7.00 -2.13
CA GLY A 259 -9.92 7.69 -0.85
C GLY A 259 -9.32 9.10 -0.95
N ARG A 260 -8.69 9.46 -2.08
CA ARG A 260 -7.82 10.62 -2.22
C ARG A 260 -6.84 10.72 -1.05
N GLU A 261 -6.98 11.71 -0.18
CA GLU A 261 -6.08 11.96 0.95
C GLU A 261 -6.20 10.92 2.08
N LEU A 262 -7.24 10.06 2.05
CA LEU A 262 -7.50 9.00 3.02
C LEU A 262 -6.44 7.88 2.94
N ALA A 263 -5.75 7.62 4.04
CA ALA A 263 -4.64 6.67 4.17
C ALA A 263 -3.46 6.88 3.18
N ALA A 264 -3.31 8.09 2.62
CA ALA A 264 -2.31 8.38 1.59
C ALA A 264 -0.86 8.03 1.99
N HIS A 265 -0.45 8.31 3.23
CA HIS A 265 0.88 7.97 3.76
C HIS A 265 1.11 6.46 3.98
N LEU A 266 0.03 5.70 4.09
CA LEU A 266 0.04 4.27 4.39
C LEU A 266 0.01 3.45 3.11
N ILE A 267 -0.98 3.71 2.25
CA ILE A 267 -1.10 3.08 0.93
C ILE A 267 0.12 3.47 0.09
N GLY A 268 0.51 4.75 0.15
CA GLY A 268 1.57 5.31 -0.67
C GLY A 268 1.07 5.68 -2.07
N TYR A 269 1.95 5.53 -3.05
CA TYR A 269 1.69 5.87 -4.45
C TYR A 269 2.65 5.11 -5.38
N VAL A 270 2.31 5.09 -6.67
CA VAL A 270 3.15 4.50 -7.73
C VAL A 270 3.67 5.58 -8.68
N GLY A 271 4.75 5.28 -9.41
CA GLY A 271 5.27 6.13 -10.48
C GLY A 271 4.51 5.99 -11.80
N LEU A 272 5.02 6.65 -12.85
CA LEU A 272 4.41 6.64 -14.18
C LEU A 272 4.34 5.24 -14.82
N ASP A 273 5.21 4.32 -14.41
CA ASP A 273 5.29 2.94 -14.94
C ASP A 273 4.65 1.92 -13.98
N ASN A 274 3.82 2.42 -13.04
CA ASN A 274 3.14 1.66 -11.99
C ASN A 274 4.07 0.97 -10.97
N GLN A 275 5.34 1.37 -10.88
CA GLN A 275 6.28 0.93 -9.84
C GLN A 275 5.94 1.57 -8.49
N GLY A 276 5.94 0.80 -7.39
CA GLY A 276 5.63 1.27 -6.05
C GLY A 276 6.70 2.18 -5.44
N LEU A 277 6.37 3.45 -5.23
CA LEU A 277 7.32 4.48 -4.77
C LEU A 277 7.22 4.84 -3.28
N SER A 278 6.13 4.45 -2.61
CA SER A 278 5.96 4.67 -1.17
C SER A 278 4.92 3.71 -0.58
N GLY A 279 4.86 3.61 0.76
CA GLY A 279 3.84 2.85 1.49
C GLY A 279 3.72 1.38 1.09
N ILE A 280 2.54 0.80 1.33
CA ILE A 280 2.20 -0.58 0.94
C ILE A 280 2.42 -0.83 -0.55
N GLU A 281 2.17 0.15 -1.43
CA GLU A 281 2.46 0.03 -2.87
C GLU A 281 3.94 -0.31 -3.14
N SER A 282 4.87 0.21 -2.33
CA SER A 282 6.31 -0.10 -2.44
C SER A 282 6.69 -1.38 -1.69
N THR A 283 6.25 -1.55 -0.44
CA THR A 283 6.57 -2.74 0.39
C THR A 283 6.14 -4.04 -0.29
N TYR A 284 4.98 -4.04 -0.95
CA TYR A 284 4.38 -5.21 -1.58
C TYR A 284 4.42 -5.16 -3.12
N ASP A 285 5.31 -4.35 -3.70
CA ASP A 285 5.37 -4.11 -5.15
C ASP A 285 5.53 -5.40 -5.98
N SER A 286 6.34 -6.33 -5.51
CA SER A 286 6.59 -7.64 -6.16
C SER A 286 5.41 -8.61 -6.10
N GLU A 287 4.45 -8.38 -5.19
CA GLU A 287 3.22 -9.16 -5.08
C GLU A 287 2.07 -8.49 -5.85
N ILE A 288 1.90 -7.18 -5.67
CA ILE A 288 0.80 -6.38 -6.22
C ILE A 288 1.05 -6.02 -7.70
N GLY A 289 2.31 -5.88 -8.16
CA GLY A 289 2.64 -5.51 -9.55
C GLY A 289 2.26 -6.56 -10.61
N GLY A 290 2.16 -7.84 -10.23
CA GLY A 290 1.91 -8.94 -11.17
C GLY A 290 3.17 -9.41 -11.90
N ARG A 291 3.01 -9.91 -13.13
CA ARG A 291 4.12 -10.22 -14.05
C ARG A 291 3.71 -9.89 -15.48
N ALA A 292 4.52 -9.06 -16.16
CA ALA A 292 4.27 -8.66 -17.53
C ALA A 292 4.24 -9.86 -18.51
N GLY A 293 3.39 -9.74 -19.52
CA GLY A 293 3.30 -10.65 -20.65
C GLY A 293 4.25 -10.24 -21.78
N GLN A 294 4.42 -11.13 -22.75
CA GLN A 294 5.21 -10.90 -23.95
C GLN A 294 4.41 -11.34 -25.17
N ILE A 295 4.18 -10.40 -26.09
CA ILE A 295 3.62 -10.65 -27.42
C ILE A 295 4.75 -10.59 -28.44
N LEU A 296 4.91 -11.67 -29.20
CA LEU A 296 5.81 -11.73 -30.34
C LEU A 296 5.05 -11.29 -31.59
N VAL A 297 5.39 -10.11 -32.12
CA VAL A 297 4.85 -9.59 -33.38
C VAL A 297 5.78 -9.99 -34.53
N HIS A 298 5.23 -10.64 -35.54
CA HIS A 298 5.90 -10.99 -36.79
C HIS A 298 5.39 -10.09 -37.92
N THR A 299 6.25 -9.26 -38.50
CA THR A 299 5.91 -8.41 -39.66
C THR A 299 6.34 -9.10 -40.96
N ASP A 300 5.41 -9.28 -41.90
CA ASP A 300 5.73 -9.85 -43.22
C ASP A 300 6.35 -8.84 -44.19
N ALA A 301 6.85 -9.31 -45.33
CA ALA A 301 7.47 -8.47 -46.36
C ALA A 301 6.48 -7.50 -47.07
N ARG A 302 5.20 -7.51 -46.71
CA ARG A 302 4.15 -6.57 -47.15
C ARG A 302 3.69 -5.67 -45.98
N ARG A 303 4.50 -5.55 -44.91
CA ARG A 303 4.23 -4.82 -43.66
C ARG A 303 3.03 -5.31 -42.84
N ARG A 304 2.48 -6.51 -43.11
CA ARG A 304 1.35 -7.05 -42.33
C ARG A 304 1.88 -7.71 -41.07
N ALA A 305 1.38 -7.26 -39.92
CA ALA A 305 1.78 -7.74 -38.61
C ALA A 305 0.88 -8.90 -38.13
N PHE A 306 1.50 -9.98 -37.65
CA PHE A 306 0.86 -11.12 -37.02
C PHE A 306 1.36 -11.24 -35.57
N SER A 307 0.47 -11.07 -34.59
CA SER A 307 0.81 -11.19 -33.17
C SER A 307 0.57 -12.61 -32.66
N ARG A 308 1.51 -13.12 -31.87
CA ARG A 308 1.35 -14.32 -31.04
C ARG A 308 1.67 -13.98 -29.59
N ILE A 309 0.80 -14.36 -28.67
CA ILE A 309 1.13 -14.31 -27.23
C ILE A 309 2.17 -15.40 -26.97
N ASP A 310 3.36 -14.99 -26.56
CA ASP A 310 4.45 -15.89 -26.14
C ASP A 310 4.34 -16.18 -24.63
N ARG A 311 3.97 -15.14 -23.86
CA ARG A 311 3.65 -15.24 -22.44
C ARG A 311 2.44 -14.34 -22.10
N PRO A 312 1.34 -14.88 -21.54
CA PRO A 312 0.25 -14.03 -21.06
C PRO A 312 0.69 -13.23 -19.82
N PRO A 313 0.24 -11.97 -19.64
CA PRO A 313 0.45 -11.25 -18.40
C PRO A 313 -0.32 -11.91 -17.26
N THR A 314 0.25 -11.96 -16.05
CA THR A 314 -0.47 -12.42 -14.85
C THR A 314 -0.75 -11.24 -13.94
N ALA A 315 -2.02 -11.02 -13.59
CA ALA A 315 -2.42 -9.99 -12.65
C ALA A 315 -1.70 -10.11 -11.29
N GLY A 316 -1.59 -8.98 -10.59
CA GLY A 316 -1.06 -8.91 -9.24
C GLY A 316 -1.94 -9.57 -8.19
N ALA A 317 -1.36 -9.83 -7.02
CA ALA A 317 -2.12 -10.24 -5.85
C ALA A 317 -2.94 -9.06 -5.30
N THR A 318 -4.15 -9.35 -4.83
CA THR A 318 -4.97 -8.40 -4.07
C THR A 318 -4.55 -8.46 -2.60
N VAL A 319 -4.30 -7.30 -1.99
CA VAL A 319 -3.83 -7.16 -0.61
C VAL A 319 -4.93 -6.54 0.25
N GLU A 320 -5.40 -7.31 1.24
CA GLU A 320 -6.35 -6.86 2.24
C GLU A 320 -5.59 -6.32 3.46
N LEU A 321 -5.89 -5.07 3.82
CA LEU A 321 -5.31 -4.44 5.01
C LEU A 321 -6.12 -4.75 6.27
N THR A 322 -5.50 -4.55 7.43
CA THR A 322 -6.13 -4.56 8.76
C THR A 322 -6.91 -3.27 9.05
N ILE A 323 -6.65 -2.23 8.27
CA ILE A 323 -7.26 -0.91 8.34
C ILE A 323 -8.76 -1.01 8.14
N ASP A 324 -9.52 -0.33 9.00
CA ASP A 324 -10.94 -0.05 8.73
C ASP A 324 -11.09 1.33 8.10
N LYS A 325 -11.74 1.39 6.92
CA LYS A 325 -11.90 2.64 6.15
C LYS A 325 -12.65 3.73 6.93
N HIS A 326 -13.53 3.38 7.86
CA HIS A 326 -14.26 4.33 8.71
C HIS A 326 -13.45 4.76 9.93
N LEU A 327 -12.71 3.84 10.58
CA LEU A 327 -11.80 4.22 11.68
C LEU A 327 -10.68 5.13 11.19
N GLN A 328 -10.12 4.85 10.00
CA GLN A 328 -9.15 5.73 9.33
C GLN A 328 -9.74 7.14 9.09
N HIS A 329 -10.95 7.21 8.54
CA HIS A 329 -11.62 8.49 8.31
C HIS A 329 -11.87 9.26 9.62
N ILE A 330 -12.29 8.58 10.69
CA ILE A 330 -12.45 9.18 12.02
C ILE A 330 -11.11 9.75 12.53
N ALA A 331 -10.04 8.95 12.50
CA ALA A 331 -8.71 9.36 12.96
C ALA A 331 -8.21 10.61 12.22
N GLU A 332 -8.29 10.62 10.88
CA GLU A 332 -7.87 11.77 10.08
C GLU A 332 -8.76 13.00 10.25
N ARG A 333 -10.09 12.83 10.35
CA ARG A 333 -11.03 13.94 10.53
C ARG A 333 -10.76 14.65 11.85
N GLU A 334 -10.59 13.89 12.93
CA GLU A 334 -10.34 14.45 14.25
C GLU A 334 -8.91 14.99 14.42
N LEU A 335 -7.90 14.38 13.77
CA LEU A 335 -6.54 14.93 13.70
C LEU A 335 -6.54 16.28 12.96
N ARG A 336 -7.16 16.35 11.78
CA ARG A 336 -7.30 17.59 11.00
C ARG A 336 -8.11 18.65 11.73
N ALA A 337 -9.13 18.25 12.51
CA ALA A 337 -9.86 19.16 13.38
C ALA A 337 -8.96 19.69 14.52
N GLY A 338 -8.26 18.79 15.24
CA GLY A 338 -7.34 19.14 16.31
C GLY A 338 -6.26 20.14 15.87
N ILE A 339 -5.61 19.88 14.73
CA ILE A 339 -4.59 20.77 14.16
C ILE A 339 -5.11 22.20 13.94
N ARG A 340 -6.34 22.36 13.43
CA ARG A 340 -6.97 23.68 13.28
C ARG A 340 -7.44 24.29 14.61
N THR A 341 -7.91 23.47 15.55
CA THR A 341 -8.42 23.93 16.86
C THR A 341 -7.32 24.40 17.79
N TYR A 342 -6.13 23.80 17.72
CA TYR A 342 -4.99 24.08 18.61
C TYR A 342 -3.86 24.88 17.95
N ASP A 343 -4.01 25.24 16.67
CA ASP A 343 -2.97 25.91 15.87
C ASP A 343 -1.62 25.16 15.97
N ALA A 344 -1.63 23.93 15.45
CA ALA A 344 -0.48 23.03 15.39
C ALA A 344 0.09 22.96 13.97
N ASP A 345 1.37 22.63 13.83
CA ASP A 345 2.04 22.56 12.52
C ASP A 345 1.80 21.22 11.82
N ALA A 346 1.74 20.14 12.62
CA ALA A 346 1.60 18.77 12.14
C ALA A 346 1.00 17.87 13.23
N GLY A 347 0.84 16.57 12.92
CA GLY A 347 0.51 15.56 13.92
C GLY A 347 0.36 14.17 13.34
N ALA A 348 0.14 13.20 14.24
CA ALA A 348 -0.07 11.79 13.89
C ALA A 348 -1.14 11.16 14.81
N VAL A 349 -1.84 10.16 14.27
CA VAL A 349 -2.70 9.24 15.03
C VAL A 349 -2.35 7.81 14.64
N VAL A 350 -2.16 6.95 15.64
CA VAL A 350 -2.00 5.50 15.47
C VAL A 350 -3.08 4.80 16.31
N MET A 351 -3.84 3.91 15.69
CA MET A 351 -4.84 3.07 16.37
C MET A 351 -4.53 1.59 16.16
N LEU A 352 -4.41 0.83 17.25
CA LEU A 352 -4.07 -0.60 17.24
C LEU A 352 -5.16 -1.42 17.96
N ASP A 353 -5.48 -2.63 17.50
CA ASP A 353 -6.12 -3.63 18.37
C ASP A 353 -5.02 -4.32 19.20
N PRO A 354 -4.97 -4.12 20.53
CA PRO A 354 -3.85 -4.59 21.35
C PRO A 354 -3.78 -6.12 21.42
N ARG A 355 -4.89 -6.82 21.14
CA ARG A 355 -4.99 -8.28 21.27
C ARG A 355 -4.37 -8.98 20.06
N THR A 356 -4.45 -8.34 18.89
CA THR A 356 -4.05 -8.93 17.60
C THR A 356 -2.81 -8.29 16.98
N GLY A 357 -2.42 -7.07 17.37
CA GLY A 357 -1.37 -6.29 16.73
C GLY A 357 -1.81 -5.62 15.42
N GLU A 358 -3.11 -5.60 15.13
CA GLU A 358 -3.64 -5.02 13.90
C GLU A 358 -3.67 -3.49 13.95
N VAL A 359 -3.05 -2.83 12.97
CA VAL A 359 -3.21 -1.40 12.75
C VAL A 359 -4.60 -1.14 12.19
N LEU A 360 -5.46 -0.48 12.95
CA LEU A 360 -6.86 -0.19 12.60
C LEU A 360 -7.00 1.14 11.84
N ALA A 361 -6.16 2.10 12.18
CA ALA A 361 -6.01 3.39 11.51
C ALA A 361 -4.59 3.92 11.74
N LEU A 362 -4.03 4.57 10.72
CA LEU A 362 -2.74 5.24 10.77
C LEU A 362 -2.80 6.51 9.93
N ALA A 363 -2.77 7.66 10.60
CA ALA A 363 -2.96 8.96 9.99
C ALA A 363 -1.78 9.88 10.30
N SER A 364 -1.27 10.56 9.28
CA SER A 364 -0.33 11.67 9.43
C SER A 364 -0.95 12.95 8.86
N ALA A 365 -0.56 14.10 9.41
CA ALA A 365 -0.97 15.40 8.91
C ALA A 365 0.23 16.39 8.96
N PRO A 366 0.39 17.28 7.97
CA PRO A 366 -0.44 17.45 6.76
C PRO A 366 -0.39 16.24 5.81
N SER A 367 -1.45 16.09 5.00
CA SER A 367 -1.63 14.99 4.03
C SER A 367 -1.56 15.49 2.57
N PHE A 368 -1.63 14.55 1.63
CA PHE A 368 -1.55 14.76 0.19
C PHE A 368 -2.51 13.81 -0.54
N ASN A 369 -2.84 14.12 -1.80
CA ASN A 369 -3.61 13.23 -2.66
C ASN A 369 -2.65 12.36 -3.51
N PRO A 370 -2.61 11.03 -3.33
CA PRO A 370 -1.67 10.15 -4.04
C PRO A 370 -1.95 10.07 -5.55
N ASN A 371 -3.17 10.39 -6.00
CA ASN A 371 -3.51 10.52 -7.43
C ASN A 371 -2.72 11.65 -8.13
N VAL A 372 -2.18 12.62 -7.37
CA VAL A 372 -1.39 13.78 -7.85
C VAL A 372 -0.17 14.03 -6.95
N PHE A 373 0.49 12.96 -6.49
CA PHE A 373 1.55 13.01 -5.46
C PHE A 373 2.73 13.96 -5.79
N GLY A 374 2.98 14.24 -7.07
CA GLY A 374 4.03 15.17 -7.53
C GLY A 374 3.79 16.62 -7.09
N ALA A 375 2.53 17.05 -6.94
CA ALA A 375 2.18 18.39 -6.45
C ALA A 375 2.35 18.55 -4.92
N ALA A 376 2.67 17.48 -4.19
CA ALA A 376 2.91 17.52 -2.76
C ALA A 376 4.37 17.87 -2.43
N THR A 377 4.59 18.58 -1.32
CA THR A 377 5.94 18.73 -0.76
C THR A 377 6.43 17.41 -0.14
N PRO A 378 7.76 17.19 -0.01
CA PRO A 378 8.30 16.07 0.75
C PRO A 378 7.76 16.03 2.19
N ALA A 379 7.57 17.21 2.81
CA ALA A 379 6.99 17.34 4.14
C ALA A 379 5.52 16.88 4.23
N GLN A 380 4.73 16.96 3.16
CA GLN A 380 3.36 16.40 3.12
C GLN A 380 3.36 14.89 2.86
N ARG A 381 4.32 14.36 2.11
CA ARG A 381 4.44 12.91 1.82
C ARG A 381 5.01 12.09 2.99
N ARG A 382 5.73 12.71 3.94
CA ARG A 382 6.36 12.05 5.10
C ARG A 382 5.34 11.42 6.06
N ASN A 383 5.48 10.12 6.33
CA ASN A 383 4.59 9.36 7.20
C ASN A 383 5.01 9.48 8.68
N ARG A 384 4.58 10.56 9.32
CA ARG A 384 4.96 10.94 10.69
C ARG A 384 4.63 9.89 11.75
N ALA A 385 3.63 9.04 11.52
CA ALA A 385 3.30 7.95 12.43
C ALA A 385 4.42 6.92 12.61
N VAL A 386 5.33 6.78 11.62
CA VAL A 386 6.39 5.74 11.62
C VAL A 386 7.79 6.29 11.29
N GLN A 387 7.89 7.45 10.64
CA GLN A 387 9.17 8.04 10.20
C GLN A 387 9.66 9.16 11.13
N ASP A 388 8.75 9.92 11.74
CA ASP A 388 9.10 11.01 12.64
C ASP A 388 9.37 10.47 14.04
N VAL A 389 10.48 10.89 14.65
CA VAL A 389 10.82 10.58 16.04
C VAL A 389 10.60 11.82 16.89
N TYR A 390 10.09 11.63 18.11
CA TYR A 390 9.86 12.72 19.06
C TYR A 390 10.22 12.26 20.49
N GLU A 391 10.56 13.21 21.36
CA GLU A 391 10.74 12.88 22.79
C GLU A 391 9.35 12.61 23.42
N PRO A 392 9.08 11.41 23.95
CA PRO A 392 7.76 11.03 24.46
C PRO A 392 7.36 11.84 25.69
N GLY A 393 8.34 12.34 26.45
CA GLY A 393 8.12 12.97 27.74
C GLY A 393 7.31 12.08 28.68
N SER A 394 6.37 12.68 29.40
CA SER A 394 5.62 11.99 30.45
C SER A 394 4.69 10.83 30.01
N THR A 395 4.58 10.45 28.71
CA THR A 395 4.02 9.14 28.33
C THR A 395 4.97 7.99 28.65
N PHE A 396 6.29 8.22 28.58
CA PHE A 396 7.32 7.20 28.80
C PHE A 396 7.39 6.70 30.25
N LYS A 397 6.86 7.46 31.21
CA LYS A 397 6.82 7.09 32.64
C LYS A 397 6.14 5.75 32.90
N ILE A 398 5.32 5.24 31.97
CA ILE A 398 4.77 3.88 32.03
C ILE A 398 5.84 2.79 31.87
N VAL A 399 6.93 3.05 31.13
CA VAL A 399 8.07 2.14 30.98
C VAL A 399 8.89 2.10 32.26
N THR A 400 9.12 3.27 32.88
CA THR A 400 9.79 3.38 34.19
C THR A 400 8.96 2.73 35.30
N ALA A 401 7.64 2.92 35.31
CA ALA A 401 6.75 2.26 36.27
C ALA A 401 6.65 0.74 36.02
N ALA A 402 6.60 0.30 34.76
CA ALA A 402 6.66 -1.12 34.41
C ALA A 402 7.94 -1.78 34.91
N ALA A 403 9.09 -1.14 34.69
CA ALA A 403 10.38 -1.59 35.21
C ALA A 403 10.40 -1.64 36.74
N ALA A 404 9.84 -0.62 37.40
CA ALA A 404 9.86 -0.51 38.85
C ALA A 404 8.98 -1.56 39.54
N PHE A 405 7.84 -1.94 38.95
CA PHE A 405 6.99 -3.00 39.47
C PHE A 405 7.50 -4.41 39.09
N GLU A 406 7.99 -4.63 37.87
CA GLU A 406 8.44 -5.97 37.45
C GLU A 406 9.77 -6.40 38.11
N GLU A 407 10.60 -5.44 38.53
CA GLU A 407 11.83 -5.71 39.28
C GLU A 407 11.65 -5.57 40.81
N ASP A 408 10.41 -5.53 41.30
CA ASP A 408 9.97 -5.31 42.70
C ASP A 408 10.73 -4.16 43.40
N ALA A 409 11.02 -3.10 42.63
CA ALA A 409 11.87 -2.00 43.07
C ALA A 409 11.11 -0.96 43.88
N VAL A 410 9.79 -0.82 43.68
CA VAL A 410 8.90 0.09 44.42
C VAL A 410 7.50 -0.51 44.58
N GLN A 411 6.79 -0.16 45.66
CA GLN A 411 5.38 -0.52 45.83
C GLN A 411 4.42 0.58 45.33
N PRO A 412 3.18 0.27 44.88
CA PRO A 412 2.26 1.27 44.31
C PRO A 412 1.83 2.39 45.27
N ASP A 413 1.85 2.11 46.57
CA ASP A 413 1.50 3.01 47.68
C ASP A 413 2.73 3.66 48.35
N GLU A 414 3.95 3.20 48.04
CA GLU A 414 5.20 3.72 48.59
C GLU A 414 5.31 5.24 48.39
N VAL A 415 5.61 5.96 49.48
CA VAL A 415 5.55 7.42 49.51
C VAL A 415 6.91 8.05 49.21
N PHE A 416 6.95 8.86 48.16
CA PHE A 416 8.10 9.65 47.74
C PHE A 416 7.93 11.10 48.18
N ASP A 417 8.91 11.64 48.90
CA ASP A 417 8.95 13.07 49.17
C ASP A 417 9.36 13.84 47.90
N VAL A 418 8.42 14.62 47.38
CA VAL A 418 8.61 15.54 46.26
C VAL A 418 8.33 16.99 46.67
N SER A 419 8.25 17.28 47.98
CA SER A 419 7.83 18.56 48.57
C SER A 419 8.66 19.77 48.13
N ALA A 420 9.93 19.56 47.79
CA ALA A 420 10.79 20.59 47.23
C ALA A 420 10.31 21.12 45.86
N GLY A 421 9.51 20.36 45.11
CA GLY A 421 9.07 20.70 43.74
C GLY A 421 10.18 20.65 42.68
N PHE A 422 11.42 20.30 43.05
CA PHE A 422 12.55 20.09 42.14
C PHE A 422 13.54 19.07 42.71
N ILE A 423 14.34 18.47 41.84
CA ILE A 423 15.51 17.66 42.17
C ILE A 423 16.76 18.24 41.49
N ARG A 424 17.93 18.08 42.12
CA ARG A 424 19.21 18.60 41.59
C ARG A 424 20.10 17.46 41.10
N ILE A 425 20.28 17.38 39.79
CA ILE A 425 21.10 16.35 39.13
C ILE A 425 22.36 17.02 38.56
N GLY A 426 23.49 16.80 39.23
CA GLY A 426 24.73 17.51 38.97
C GLY A 426 24.58 19.02 39.18
N ARG A 427 24.71 19.80 38.09
CA ARG A 427 24.53 21.27 38.11
C ARG A 427 23.08 21.70 37.84
N ASN A 428 22.23 20.84 37.30
CA ASN A 428 20.89 21.20 36.82
C ASN A 428 19.84 21.01 37.92
N ARG A 429 18.81 21.86 37.93
CA ARG A 429 17.56 21.63 38.68
C ARG A 429 16.49 21.18 37.69
N ILE A 430 15.84 20.06 37.97
CA ILE A 430 14.70 19.54 37.19
C ILE A 430 13.46 19.72 38.07
N HIS A 431 12.44 20.37 37.52
CA HIS A 431 11.25 20.80 38.25
C HIS A 431 10.03 19.94 37.92
N ASP A 432 9.11 19.83 38.88
CA ASP A 432 7.73 19.41 38.61
C ASP A 432 6.93 20.57 38.01
N PHE A 433 5.83 20.24 37.31
CA PHE A 433 4.93 21.24 36.74
C PHE A 433 4.25 22.13 37.79
N THR A 434 4.13 21.64 39.03
CA THR A 434 3.69 22.38 40.21
C THR A 434 4.24 21.69 41.46
N THR A 435 4.34 22.39 42.58
CA THR A 435 4.77 21.80 43.85
C THR A 435 3.67 20.90 44.41
N TYR A 436 4.05 19.67 44.78
CA TYR A 436 3.17 18.71 45.46
C TYR A 436 3.63 18.52 46.92
N GLY A 437 2.81 17.89 47.76
CA GLY A 437 3.30 17.26 48.99
C GLY A 437 3.95 15.90 48.69
N PRO A 438 4.26 15.09 49.71
CA PRO A 438 4.62 13.68 49.51
C PRO A 438 3.55 12.94 48.69
N LEU A 439 3.96 12.09 47.75
CA LEU A 439 3.07 11.36 46.85
C LEU A 439 3.33 9.86 46.94
N SER A 440 2.26 9.05 46.93
CA SER A 440 2.37 7.62 46.60
C SER A 440 2.96 7.43 45.20
N PHE A 441 3.60 6.30 44.90
CA PHE A 441 4.09 6.07 43.53
C PHE A 441 2.95 6.06 42.49
N THR A 442 1.77 5.58 42.86
CA THR A 442 0.53 5.76 42.09
C THR A 442 0.26 7.24 41.78
N ASP A 443 0.34 8.12 42.78
CA ASP A 443 0.16 9.57 42.58
C ASP A 443 1.32 10.22 41.80
N VAL A 444 2.56 9.74 41.90
CA VAL A 444 3.67 10.18 41.04
C VAL A 444 3.30 10.03 39.56
N ILE A 445 2.65 8.92 39.17
CA ILE A 445 2.19 8.69 37.79
C ILE A 445 0.91 9.49 37.47
N VAL A 446 -0.08 9.54 38.37
CA VAL A 446 -1.36 10.26 38.19
C VAL A 446 -1.18 11.78 38.08
N LYS A 447 -0.35 12.36 38.96
CA LYS A 447 0.08 13.77 38.95
C LYS A 447 1.21 14.04 37.96
N SER A 448 1.85 12.99 37.45
CA SER A 448 2.93 13.05 36.45
C SER A 448 4.21 13.75 36.93
N SER A 449 4.54 13.64 38.23
CA SER A 449 5.75 14.19 38.85
C SER A 449 7.02 13.75 38.09
N ASN A 450 7.90 14.71 37.78
CA ASN A 450 9.23 14.48 37.24
C ASN A 450 10.18 14.03 38.37
N VAL A 451 10.13 14.69 39.52
CA VAL A 451 10.96 14.37 40.69
C VAL A 451 10.77 12.91 41.12
N GLY A 452 9.52 12.47 41.32
CA GLY A 452 9.24 11.08 41.69
C GLY A 452 9.67 10.07 40.62
N ALA A 453 9.48 10.39 39.34
CA ALA A 453 9.93 9.52 38.24
C ALA A 453 11.47 9.42 38.17
N ILE A 454 12.19 10.51 38.43
CA ILE A 454 13.66 10.54 38.50
C ILE A 454 14.18 9.69 39.66
N LEU A 455 13.58 9.82 40.85
CA LEU A 455 13.96 9.03 42.03
C LEU A 455 13.83 7.52 41.76
N VAL A 456 12.74 7.10 41.11
CA VAL A 456 12.52 5.69 40.75
C VAL A 456 13.43 5.24 39.60
N GLY A 457 13.71 6.11 38.62
CA GLY A 457 14.69 5.84 37.57
C GLY A 457 16.10 5.61 38.11
N LEU A 458 16.55 6.43 39.07
CA LEU A 458 17.84 6.28 39.74
C LEU A 458 17.89 5.00 40.59
N ARG A 459 16.79 4.65 41.29
CA ARG A 459 16.67 3.40 42.07
C ARG A 459 16.66 2.13 41.20
N LEU A 460 16.22 2.22 39.94
CA LEU A 460 16.32 1.13 38.97
C LEU A 460 17.75 0.89 38.48
N GLY A 461 18.55 1.96 38.35
CA GLY A 461 19.89 1.87 37.75
C GLY A 461 19.86 1.61 36.24
N PRO A 462 21.04 1.64 35.59
CA PRO A 462 21.14 1.69 34.14
C PRO A 462 20.76 0.37 33.45
N GLU A 463 21.15 -0.78 33.99
CA GLU A 463 20.90 -2.08 33.40
C GLU A 463 19.41 -2.44 33.43
N ARG A 464 18.71 -2.13 34.54
CA ARG A 464 17.26 -2.38 34.63
C ARG A 464 16.52 -1.43 33.71
N LEU A 465 16.77 -0.11 33.77
CA LEU A 465 16.05 0.84 32.93
C LEU A 465 16.25 0.53 31.43
N SER A 466 17.49 0.31 30.98
CA SER A 466 17.81 -0.05 29.58
C SER A 466 17.15 -1.37 29.15
N ARG A 467 17.06 -2.36 30.05
CA ARG A 467 16.36 -3.64 29.78
C ARG A 467 14.88 -3.42 29.47
N TYR A 468 14.19 -2.51 30.15
CA TYR A 468 12.78 -2.22 29.84
C TYR A 468 12.62 -1.33 28.61
N VAL A 469 13.54 -0.41 28.33
CA VAL A 469 13.58 0.31 27.05
C VAL A 469 13.65 -0.70 25.89
N ASP A 470 14.49 -1.73 25.97
CA ASP A 470 14.47 -2.81 24.98
C ASP A 470 13.20 -3.66 25.05
N ARG A 471 12.76 -4.16 26.23
CA ARG A 471 11.59 -5.06 26.35
C ARG A 471 10.31 -4.47 25.72
N PHE A 472 10.11 -3.15 25.77
CA PHE A 472 8.99 -2.46 25.09
C PHE A 472 9.23 -2.14 23.60
N GLY A 473 10.43 -2.39 23.07
CA GLY A 473 10.72 -2.39 21.64
C GLY A 473 11.28 -1.09 21.06
N PHE A 474 11.75 -0.16 21.89
CA PHE A 474 12.39 1.07 21.40
C PHE A 474 13.81 0.78 20.87
N GLY A 475 14.34 1.66 20.03
CA GLY A 475 15.68 1.51 19.43
C GLY A 475 15.73 0.57 18.22
N ARG A 476 14.58 0.12 17.72
CA ARG A 476 14.42 -0.78 16.57
C ARG A 476 13.10 -0.51 15.86
N ALA A 477 13.04 -0.78 14.55
CA ALA A 477 11.76 -0.87 13.84
C ALA A 477 10.94 -2.05 14.40
N LEU A 478 9.62 -1.89 14.50
CA LEU A 478 8.72 -2.90 15.05
C LEU A 478 8.01 -3.74 13.99
N SER A 479 7.91 -3.27 12.74
CA SER A 479 7.11 -3.89 11.69
C SER A 479 7.82 -3.92 10.34
N ARG A 480 7.70 -5.05 9.64
CA ARG A 480 8.16 -5.17 8.25
C ARG A 480 7.28 -4.40 7.23
N ASP A 481 6.06 -4.00 7.61
CA ASP A 481 5.09 -3.44 6.68
C ASP A 481 5.40 -1.95 6.33
N PHE A 482 6.24 -1.28 7.12
CA PHE A 482 6.57 0.15 6.98
C PHE A 482 7.99 0.38 6.42
N PRO A 483 8.13 0.78 5.14
CA PRO A 483 9.44 1.01 4.53
C PRO A 483 10.02 2.32 5.08
N GLY A 484 11.16 2.22 5.77
CA GLY A 484 11.77 3.35 6.47
C GLY A 484 11.06 3.73 7.77
N GLU A 485 10.49 2.77 8.51
CA GLU A 485 10.20 2.97 9.94
C GLU A 485 11.49 3.39 10.67
N SER A 486 11.42 4.47 11.45
CA SER A 486 12.58 4.93 12.23
C SER A 486 12.75 4.06 13.48
N ALA A 487 13.99 3.65 13.76
CA ALA A 487 14.34 2.90 14.96
C ALA A 487 14.14 3.72 16.25
N GLY A 488 14.05 5.05 16.17
CA GLY A 488 14.18 5.93 17.33
C GLY A 488 15.63 6.18 17.71
N LEU A 489 15.84 6.89 18.82
CA LEU A 489 17.15 7.12 19.44
C LEU A 489 17.05 6.68 20.90
N VAL A 490 17.80 5.64 21.26
CA VAL A 490 17.91 5.12 22.62
C VAL A 490 19.38 5.07 23.04
N TRP A 491 19.63 5.17 24.34
CA TRP A 491 20.96 4.98 24.91
C TRP A 491 21.22 3.50 25.17
N SER A 492 22.51 3.12 25.23
CA SER A 492 22.93 1.80 25.69
C SER A 492 23.13 1.80 27.21
N ALA A 493 23.16 0.61 27.84
CA ALA A 493 23.36 0.52 29.28
C ALA A 493 24.73 1.06 29.72
N GLU A 494 25.77 0.86 28.91
CA GLU A 494 27.16 1.26 29.17
C GLU A 494 27.39 2.77 29.03
N THR A 495 26.49 3.47 28.32
CA THR A 495 26.54 4.93 28.13
C THR A 495 25.59 5.68 29.06
N LEU A 496 24.77 4.96 29.83
CA LEU A 496 23.78 5.51 30.75
C LEU A 496 24.44 5.90 32.09
N ASN A 497 24.35 7.19 32.42
CA ASN A 497 24.74 7.74 33.72
C ASN A 497 23.52 8.39 34.41
N ASP A 498 23.63 8.73 35.69
CA ASP A 498 22.57 9.32 36.52
C ASP A 498 21.81 10.48 35.85
N ARG A 499 22.51 11.31 35.05
CA ARG A 499 21.87 12.42 34.32
C ARG A 499 21.06 11.93 33.13
N ALA A 500 21.54 10.94 32.38
CA ALA A 500 20.77 10.29 31.33
C ALA A 500 19.58 9.52 31.91
N ILE A 501 19.79 8.75 32.99
CA ILE A 501 18.75 8.03 33.74
C ILE A 501 17.63 9.00 34.17
N ALA A 502 17.98 10.13 34.79
CA ALA A 502 17.02 11.14 35.22
C ALA A 502 16.18 11.69 34.06
N SER A 503 16.81 12.01 32.92
CA SER A 503 16.09 12.48 31.72
C SER A 503 15.15 11.41 31.16
N ILE A 504 15.67 10.19 30.96
CA ILE A 504 14.96 9.09 30.30
C ILE A 504 13.78 8.60 31.16
N ALA A 505 13.93 8.59 32.49
CA ALA A 505 12.86 8.24 33.42
C ALA A 505 11.65 9.21 33.35
N MET A 506 11.82 10.43 32.84
CA MET A 506 10.73 11.35 32.52
C MET A 506 10.43 11.49 31.01
N GLY A 507 11.10 10.71 30.16
CA GLY A 507 10.91 10.63 28.71
C GLY A 507 11.63 11.69 27.87
N TYR A 508 12.72 12.25 28.39
CA TYR A 508 13.64 13.17 27.69
C TYR A 508 14.97 12.47 27.38
N GLN A 509 15.72 12.97 26.41
CA GLN A 509 16.95 12.34 25.87
C GLN A 509 16.71 10.95 25.28
N ILE A 510 15.48 10.64 24.87
CA ILE A 510 15.07 9.41 24.18
C ILE A 510 14.06 9.80 23.11
N ALA A 511 14.22 9.32 21.87
CA ALA A 511 13.32 9.65 20.77
C ALA A 511 12.63 8.39 20.24
N VAL A 512 11.30 8.42 20.10
CA VAL A 512 10.48 7.27 19.71
C VAL A 512 9.52 7.65 18.59
N THR A 513 9.06 6.67 17.82
CA THR A 513 7.99 6.90 16.83
C THR A 513 6.60 6.84 17.49
N PRO A 514 5.58 7.51 16.91
CA PRO A 514 4.18 7.35 17.33
C PRO A 514 3.71 5.88 17.31
N LEU A 515 4.19 5.07 16.37
CA LEU A 515 3.93 3.63 16.32
C LEU A 515 4.53 2.87 17.51
N GLN A 516 5.82 3.09 17.82
CA GLN A 516 6.49 2.46 18.97
C GLN A 516 5.79 2.77 20.29
N MET A 517 5.44 4.04 20.52
CA MET A 517 4.76 4.44 21.75
C MET A 517 3.33 3.88 21.83
N ALA A 518 2.62 3.74 20.71
CA ALA A 518 1.33 3.04 20.67
C ALA A 518 1.47 1.52 20.95
N ALA A 519 2.49 0.87 20.39
CA ALA A 519 2.77 -0.55 20.60
C ALA A 519 3.14 -0.88 22.07
N ALA A 520 3.88 0.00 22.74
CA ALA A 520 4.18 -0.13 24.16
C ALA A 520 2.91 -0.07 25.03
N PHE A 521 1.96 0.81 24.72
CA PHE A 521 0.64 0.83 25.39
C PHE A 521 -0.21 -0.39 25.02
N ALA A 522 -0.09 -0.92 23.80
CA ALA A 522 -0.74 -2.17 23.41
C ALA A 522 -0.25 -3.38 24.22
N ALA A 523 1.06 -3.43 24.52
CA ALA A 523 1.63 -4.45 25.39
C ALA A 523 1.09 -4.37 26.83
N VAL A 524 0.82 -3.17 27.38
CA VAL A 524 0.12 -3.06 28.68
C VAL A 524 -1.34 -3.51 28.53
N ALA A 525 -2.04 -3.03 27.50
CA ALA A 525 -3.46 -3.29 27.27
C ALA A 525 -3.84 -4.76 26.98
N ASN A 526 -2.89 -5.61 26.61
CA ASN A 526 -3.14 -7.04 26.36
C ASN A 526 -2.62 -7.98 27.47
N GLY A 527 -2.12 -7.43 28.58
CA GLY A 527 -1.55 -8.21 29.67
C GLY A 527 -0.11 -8.64 29.42
N GLY A 528 0.70 -7.81 28.79
CA GLY A 528 2.16 -7.84 28.80
C GLY A 528 2.88 -8.31 27.54
N GLU A 529 2.19 -8.48 26.40
CA GLU A 529 2.78 -9.01 25.15
C GLU A 529 3.05 -7.91 24.13
N LEU A 530 4.33 -7.69 23.81
CA LEU A 530 4.69 -6.84 22.66
C LEU A 530 4.44 -7.64 21.39
N LEU A 531 3.50 -7.17 20.56
CA LEU A 531 3.13 -7.76 19.28
C LEU A 531 3.79 -6.98 18.13
N GLU A 532 4.10 -7.64 17.02
CA GLU A 532 4.46 -6.95 15.77
C GLU A 532 3.22 -6.20 15.25
N PRO A 533 3.26 -4.87 15.09
CA PRO A 533 2.19 -4.13 14.45
C PRO A 533 2.11 -4.56 12.98
N ARG A 534 0.96 -5.04 12.50
CA ARG A 534 0.77 -5.37 11.08
C ARG A 534 -0.34 -4.55 10.43
N VAL A 535 -0.12 -4.24 9.16
CA VAL A 535 -1.05 -3.56 8.25
C VAL A 535 -1.62 -4.55 7.25
N VAL A 536 -0.87 -5.54 6.77
CA VAL A 536 -1.40 -6.56 5.85
C VAL A 536 -2.06 -7.69 6.63
N ARG A 537 -3.31 -7.99 6.24
CA ARG A 537 -4.15 -9.05 6.81
C ARG A 537 -4.18 -10.29 5.93
N THR A 538 -4.35 -10.13 4.63
CA THR A 538 -4.41 -11.23 3.65
C THR A 538 -3.76 -10.83 2.33
N VAL A 539 -3.03 -11.75 1.71
CA VAL A 539 -2.60 -11.66 0.31
C VAL A 539 -3.37 -12.72 -0.49
N ALA A 540 -4.11 -12.30 -1.51
CA ALA A 540 -4.97 -13.16 -2.32
C ALA A 540 -4.50 -13.22 -3.78
N ARG A 541 -4.29 -14.42 -4.31
CA ARG A 541 -3.80 -14.65 -5.67
C ARG A 541 -4.34 -15.96 -6.25
N ASN A 542 -4.88 -15.90 -7.47
CA ASN A 542 -5.38 -17.07 -8.22
C ASN A 542 -6.38 -17.94 -7.42
N GLY A 543 -7.24 -17.32 -6.60
CA GLY A 543 -8.18 -18.00 -5.70
C GLY A 543 -7.58 -18.46 -4.36
N GLY A 544 -6.25 -18.62 -4.27
CA GLY A 544 -5.54 -18.84 -3.01
C GLY A 544 -5.52 -17.58 -2.14
N ARG A 545 -5.56 -17.76 -0.82
CA ARG A 545 -5.52 -16.68 0.19
C ARG A 545 -4.53 -17.05 1.29
N VAL A 546 -3.49 -16.22 1.46
CA VAL A 546 -2.47 -16.36 2.52
C VAL A 546 -2.77 -15.31 3.59
N GLN A 547 -3.12 -15.75 4.80
CA GLN A 547 -3.38 -14.84 5.91
C GLN A 547 -2.07 -14.50 6.65
N SER A 548 -1.91 -13.23 7.04
CA SER A 548 -0.80 -12.76 7.87
C SER A 548 -1.04 -13.14 9.35
N GLU A 549 -0.05 -13.75 9.98
CA GLU A 549 -0.17 -14.30 11.34
C GLU A 549 -0.03 -13.24 12.46
N ARG A 550 -0.55 -13.55 13.65
CA ARG A 550 -0.29 -12.77 14.88
C ARG A 550 1.08 -13.17 15.44
N ARG A 551 2.09 -12.34 15.23
CA ARG A 551 3.42 -12.53 15.83
C ARG A 551 3.53 -11.80 17.18
N VAL A 552 3.84 -12.57 18.23
CA VAL A 552 4.35 -12.02 19.51
C VAL A 552 5.86 -11.80 19.34
N ILE A 553 6.36 -10.59 19.57
CA ILE A 553 7.81 -10.32 19.59
C ILE A 553 8.40 -10.85 20.90
N ARG A 554 7.76 -10.54 22.04
CA ARG A 554 8.15 -10.98 23.39
C ARG A 554 7.10 -10.62 24.44
N ARG A 555 7.27 -11.17 25.64
CA ARG A 555 6.60 -10.70 26.86
C ARG A 555 7.36 -9.52 27.48
N ALA A 556 6.83 -8.31 27.31
CA ALA A 556 7.42 -7.08 27.82
C ALA A 556 7.28 -6.95 29.34
N ILE A 557 6.15 -7.42 29.90
CA ILE A 557 5.87 -7.51 31.34
C ILE A 557 4.96 -8.71 31.69
N SER A 558 4.84 -9.01 32.97
CA SER A 558 3.84 -9.86 33.61
C SER A 558 2.40 -9.38 33.38
N ARG A 559 1.40 -10.21 33.68
CA ARG A 559 -0.02 -9.80 33.60
C ARG A 559 -0.39 -8.91 34.77
N GLU A 560 0.29 -9.12 35.89
CA GLU A 560 0.13 -8.52 37.19
C GLU A 560 0.57 -7.05 37.15
N THR A 561 1.79 -6.79 36.67
CA THR A 561 2.28 -5.42 36.38
C THR A 561 1.42 -4.72 35.33
N ALA A 562 0.97 -5.43 34.29
CA ALA A 562 0.09 -4.85 33.27
C ALA A 562 -1.28 -4.42 33.84
N ALA A 563 -1.86 -5.22 34.73
CA ALA A 563 -3.11 -4.88 35.43
C ALA A 563 -2.92 -3.70 36.39
N ALA A 564 -1.84 -3.69 37.19
CA ALA A 564 -1.52 -2.57 38.09
C ALA A 564 -1.35 -1.25 37.34
N LEU A 565 -0.58 -1.25 36.24
CA LEU A 565 -0.42 -0.09 35.35
C LEU A 565 -1.76 0.36 34.75
N THR A 566 -2.63 -0.58 34.37
CA THR A 566 -3.97 -0.27 33.82
C THR A 566 -4.84 0.45 34.85
N GLY A 567 -4.84 -0.01 36.11
CA GLY A 567 -5.53 0.67 37.21
C GLY A 567 -5.01 2.08 37.46
N ILE A 568 -3.68 2.25 37.54
CA ILE A 568 -3.03 3.56 37.73
C ILE A 568 -3.35 4.50 36.55
N MET A 569 -3.26 4.02 35.31
CA MET A 569 -3.55 4.80 34.10
C MET A 569 -5.05 5.16 33.95
N THR A 570 -5.95 4.40 34.55
CA THR A 570 -7.37 4.77 34.65
C THR A 570 -7.53 5.99 35.57
N GLN A 571 -6.84 6.00 36.72
CA GLN A 571 -6.83 7.15 37.63
C GLN A 571 -6.21 8.42 37.00
N VAL A 572 -5.25 8.30 36.07
CA VAL A 572 -4.72 9.45 35.30
C VAL A 572 -5.84 10.15 34.51
N ALA A 573 -6.75 9.39 33.90
CA ALA A 573 -7.91 9.91 33.18
C ALA A 573 -9.01 10.42 34.12
N GLU A 574 -9.26 9.74 35.25
CA GLU A 574 -10.34 10.10 36.17
C GLU A 574 -10.03 11.32 37.04
N ARG A 575 -8.90 11.29 37.77
CA ARG A 575 -8.51 12.30 38.77
C ARG A 575 -7.17 13.01 38.49
N GLY A 576 -6.44 12.55 37.48
CA GLY A 576 -5.10 13.06 37.12
C GLY A 576 -5.07 14.12 36.03
N THR A 577 -3.97 14.09 35.27
CA THR A 577 -3.66 15.05 34.19
C THR A 577 -4.42 14.83 32.88
N ALA A 578 -5.14 13.70 32.72
CA ALA A 578 -5.79 13.32 31.47
C ALA A 578 -7.32 13.49 31.46
N ARG A 579 -7.90 14.30 32.36
CA ARG A 579 -9.36 14.46 32.55
C ARG A 579 -10.19 14.83 31.31
N ARG A 580 -9.58 15.29 30.22
CA ARG A 580 -10.23 15.56 28.92
C ARG A 580 -10.24 14.36 27.95
N ALA A 581 -9.62 13.23 28.30
CA ALA A 581 -9.63 12.00 27.50
C ALA A 581 -10.82 11.06 27.81
N ARG A 582 -11.56 11.31 28.90
CA ARG A 582 -12.66 10.47 29.39
C ARG A 582 -13.80 10.38 28.35
N VAL A 583 -14.27 9.17 28.07
CA VAL A 583 -15.41 8.92 27.18
C VAL A 583 -16.63 8.50 28.02
N PRO A 584 -17.79 9.16 27.91
CA PRO A 584 -18.96 8.84 28.74
C PRO A 584 -19.42 7.37 28.61
N GLY A 585 -19.45 6.65 29.73
CA GLY A 585 -19.87 5.25 29.81
C GLY A 585 -18.75 4.21 29.63
N TYR A 586 -17.47 4.62 29.62
CA TYR A 586 -16.33 3.71 29.47
C TYR A 586 -15.17 4.12 30.36
N ALA A 587 -14.54 3.15 31.03
CA ALA A 587 -13.26 3.36 31.68
C ALA A 587 -12.17 3.61 30.61
N VAL A 588 -11.32 4.61 30.81
CA VAL A 588 -10.22 4.97 29.88
C VAL A 588 -8.90 4.92 30.63
N ALA A 589 -7.99 4.04 30.24
CA ALA A 589 -6.62 4.01 30.75
C ALA A 589 -5.71 4.74 29.77
N GLY A 590 -4.93 5.73 30.22
CA GLY A 590 -3.94 6.37 29.37
C GLY A 590 -3.07 7.40 30.06
N LYS A 591 -2.14 7.99 29.30
CA LYS A 591 -1.16 8.95 29.80
C LYS A 591 -0.95 10.12 28.83
N THR A 592 -0.78 11.29 29.43
CA THR A 592 -0.37 12.54 28.78
C THR A 592 1.14 12.67 28.69
N GLY A 593 1.63 13.20 27.56
CA GLY A 593 2.99 13.69 27.39
C GLY A 593 2.99 15.15 26.95
N THR A 594 4.03 15.87 27.33
CA THR A 594 4.36 17.20 26.82
C THR A 594 5.87 17.29 26.92
N ALA A 595 6.54 17.46 25.79
CA ALA A 595 7.99 17.55 25.69
C ALA A 595 8.39 18.80 24.91
N GLU A 596 9.40 19.52 25.38
CA GLU A 596 10.01 20.62 24.63
C GLU A 596 10.71 20.06 23.38
N LYS A 597 10.59 20.71 22.23
CA LYS A 597 11.24 20.27 20.99
C LYS A 597 12.73 20.63 21.02
N LEU A 598 13.58 19.67 20.65
CA LEU A 598 15.00 19.92 20.43
C LEU A 598 15.19 20.58 19.06
N ILE A 599 15.62 21.84 19.05
CA ILE A 599 15.89 22.65 17.85
C ILE A 599 17.32 23.17 17.97
N ASP A 600 18.15 22.94 16.95
CA ASP A 600 19.57 23.33 16.89
C ASP A 600 20.37 22.96 18.16
N GLY A 601 20.09 21.79 18.72
CA GLY A 601 20.74 21.25 19.92
C GLY A 601 20.26 21.86 21.25
N ARG A 602 19.16 22.63 21.25
CA ARG A 602 18.58 23.28 22.45
C ARG A 602 17.09 22.99 22.55
N TYR A 603 16.56 22.91 23.78
CA TYR A 603 15.11 22.75 23.98
C TYR A 603 14.38 24.08 23.75
N SER A 604 13.26 24.04 23.03
CA SER A 604 12.40 25.19 22.78
C SER A 604 11.31 25.34 23.85
N HIS A 605 11.29 26.50 24.52
CA HIS A 605 10.25 26.88 25.48
C HIS A 605 8.95 27.39 24.82
N THR A 606 8.90 27.45 23.49
CA THR A 606 7.67 27.72 22.70
C THR A 606 7.12 26.45 22.07
N ASP A 607 7.99 25.61 21.51
CA ASP A 607 7.59 24.56 20.58
C ASP A 607 7.62 23.21 21.27
N HIS A 608 6.45 22.59 21.39
CA HIS A 608 6.25 21.39 22.19
C HIS A 608 5.64 20.27 21.35
N ASN A 609 5.99 19.02 21.66
CA ASN A 609 5.23 17.85 21.25
C ASN A 609 4.14 17.58 22.31
N ALA A 610 2.87 17.69 21.93
CA ALA A 610 1.75 17.38 22.80
C ALA A 610 1.19 16.00 22.47
N SER A 611 1.23 15.06 23.42
CA SER A 611 0.80 13.69 23.18
C SER A 611 -0.21 13.20 24.22
N PHE A 612 -1.10 12.32 23.77
CA PHE A 612 -1.90 11.47 24.64
C PHE A 612 -1.99 10.09 24.01
N VAL A 613 -1.78 9.05 24.81
CA VAL A 613 -1.96 7.66 24.40
C VAL A 613 -2.71 6.91 25.47
N GLY A 614 -3.66 6.08 25.06
CA GLY A 614 -4.48 5.30 25.96
C GLY A 614 -5.30 4.24 25.22
N PHE A 615 -6.02 3.43 25.99
CA PHE A 615 -6.88 2.38 25.48
C PHE A 615 -8.23 2.36 26.20
N VAL A 616 -9.22 1.82 25.50
CA VAL A 616 -10.61 1.86 25.93
C VAL A 616 -11.37 0.63 25.36
N PRO A 617 -12.32 0.06 26.12
CA PRO A 617 -12.49 0.17 27.58
C PRO A 617 -11.22 -0.27 28.32
N ALA A 618 -10.93 0.29 29.49
CA ALA A 618 -9.75 -0.07 30.28
C ALA A 618 -9.81 -1.53 30.80
N ASP A 619 -11.02 -1.99 31.11
CA ASP A 619 -11.36 -3.32 31.63
C ASP A 619 -11.37 -4.41 30.55
N ALA A 620 -11.70 -4.07 29.30
CA ALA A 620 -11.75 -4.99 28.17
C ALA A 620 -11.20 -4.36 26.88
N PRO A 621 -9.87 -4.07 26.79
CA PRO A 621 -9.31 -3.19 25.76
C PRO A 621 -9.63 -3.61 24.33
N ARG A 622 -10.37 -2.75 23.63
CA ARG A 622 -10.78 -2.98 22.23
C ARG A 622 -9.86 -2.33 21.23
N PHE A 623 -9.28 -1.19 21.57
CA PHE A 623 -8.22 -0.54 20.81
C PHE A 623 -7.38 0.39 21.69
N VAL A 624 -6.13 0.58 21.30
CA VAL A 624 -5.25 1.67 21.74
C VAL A 624 -5.36 2.80 20.72
N VAL A 625 -5.35 4.05 21.16
CA VAL A 625 -5.10 5.21 20.29
C VAL A 625 -3.97 6.05 20.89
N LEU A 626 -2.97 6.36 20.08
CA LEU A 626 -2.05 7.46 20.32
C LEU A 626 -2.41 8.64 19.43
N VAL A 627 -2.42 9.83 20.01
CA VAL A 627 -2.50 11.12 19.31
C VAL A 627 -1.28 11.95 19.66
N MET A 628 -0.60 12.47 18.65
CA MET A 628 0.51 13.42 18.77
C MET A 628 0.20 14.65 17.92
N LEU A 629 0.39 15.84 18.50
CA LEU A 629 0.30 17.14 17.84
C LEU A 629 1.64 17.87 17.97
N ASP A 630 2.13 18.39 16.86
CA ASP A 630 3.41 19.08 16.75
C ASP A 630 3.22 20.61 16.80
N THR A 631 3.92 21.29 17.70
CA THR A 631 3.81 22.73 17.98
C THR A 631 2.36 23.26 18.20
N PRO A 632 1.44 22.63 18.96
CA PRO A 632 0.12 23.22 19.23
C PRO A 632 0.27 24.50 20.06
N ARG A 633 -0.14 25.65 19.52
CA ARG A 633 0.04 26.98 20.13
C ARG A 633 -1.15 27.40 21.00
N THR A 634 -2.33 27.57 20.40
CA THR A 634 -3.47 28.23 21.04
C THR A 634 -4.83 27.68 20.62
N ALA A 635 -5.80 27.74 21.53
CA ALA A 635 -7.19 27.38 21.25
C ALA A 635 -8.17 28.43 21.79
N MET A 636 -9.36 28.48 21.22
CA MET A 636 -10.48 29.27 21.74
C MET A 636 -11.12 28.52 22.91
N ILE A 637 -11.04 29.08 24.12
CA ILE A 637 -11.61 28.54 25.36
C ILE A 637 -12.50 29.62 25.96
N ASN A 638 -13.80 29.33 26.09
CA ASN A 638 -14.82 30.27 26.58
C ASN A 638 -14.81 31.63 25.82
N GLY A 639 -14.63 31.59 24.50
CA GLY A 639 -14.56 32.78 23.64
C GLY A 639 -13.20 33.51 23.63
N ILE A 640 -12.25 33.12 24.49
CA ILE A 640 -10.93 33.76 24.63
C ILE A 640 -9.86 32.84 24.02
N ARG A 641 -8.92 33.39 23.23
CA ARG A 641 -7.75 32.64 22.75
C ARG A 641 -6.75 32.44 23.89
N GLN A 642 -6.45 31.19 24.23
CA GLN A 642 -5.56 30.82 25.35
C GLN A 642 -4.46 29.85 24.88
N ARG A 643 -3.30 29.83 25.56
CA ARG A 643 -2.24 28.83 25.33
C ARG A 643 -2.79 27.43 25.61
N ALA A 644 -2.64 26.52 24.65
CA ALA A 644 -3.24 25.18 24.71
C ALA A 644 -2.26 24.11 24.18
N TYR A 645 -1.04 24.11 24.72
CA TYR A 645 0.11 23.37 24.18
C TYR A 645 0.41 22.01 24.87
N THR A 646 -0.30 21.67 25.95
CA THR A 646 -0.03 20.42 26.70
C THR A 646 -0.85 19.25 26.17
N GLY A 647 -0.35 18.02 26.32
CA GLY A 647 -1.03 16.80 25.89
C GLY A 647 -2.42 16.62 26.52
N GLY A 648 -2.58 17.03 27.79
CA GLY A 648 -3.88 17.05 28.46
C GLY A 648 -4.84 18.15 27.98
N ALA A 649 -4.31 19.23 27.39
CA ALA A 649 -5.10 20.34 26.86
C ALA A 649 -5.51 20.16 25.39
N ALA A 650 -4.65 19.57 24.55
CA ALA A 650 -4.78 19.47 23.10
C ALA A 650 -4.97 18.04 22.57
N ALA A 651 -4.09 17.11 22.91
CA ALA A 651 -4.13 15.74 22.38
C ALA A 651 -5.26 14.89 23.02
N ALA A 652 -5.48 15.02 24.33
CA ALA A 652 -6.52 14.28 25.06
C ALA A 652 -7.96 14.55 24.55
N PRO A 653 -8.38 15.80 24.24
CA PRO A 653 -9.66 16.05 23.56
C PRO A 653 -9.77 15.45 22.16
N VAL A 654 -8.67 15.32 21.41
CA VAL A 654 -8.67 14.68 20.08
C VAL A 654 -8.83 13.17 20.23
N PHE A 655 -8.10 12.56 21.18
CA PHE A 655 -8.30 11.17 21.58
C PHE A 655 -9.76 10.89 21.95
N GLN A 656 -10.36 11.73 22.80
CA GLN A 656 -11.74 11.54 23.28
C GLN A 656 -12.73 11.42 22.12
N ARG A 657 -12.65 12.30 21.12
CA ARG A 657 -13.57 12.28 19.97
C ARG A 657 -13.32 11.10 19.02
N ILE A 658 -12.05 10.70 18.85
CA ILE A 658 -11.69 9.50 18.08
C ILE A 658 -12.24 8.24 18.77
N ALA A 659 -11.96 8.10 20.06
CA ALA A 659 -12.39 6.97 20.88
C ALA A 659 -13.92 6.87 20.94
N GLU A 660 -14.62 7.97 21.20
CA GLU A 660 -16.09 8.01 21.23
C GLU A 660 -16.71 7.60 19.89
N ALA A 661 -16.22 8.12 18.77
CA ALA A 661 -16.70 7.74 17.45
C ALA A 661 -16.37 6.27 17.10
N ALA A 662 -15.18 5.80 17.48
CA ALA A 662 -14.74 4.42 17.25
C ALA A 662 -15.54 3.39 18.08
N LEU A 663 -15.81 3.64 19.36
CA LEU A 663 -16.63 2.77 20.22
C LEU A 663 -18.06 2.66 19.69
N ARG A 664 -18.66 3.79 19.25
CA ARG A 664 -19.98 3.83 18.62
C ARG A 664 -20.00 3.04 17.30
N TYR A 665 -18.99 3.19 16.44
CA TYR A 665 -18.85 2.45 15.18
C TYR A 665 -18.69 0.94 15.39
N LEU A 666 -17.79 0.55 16.30
CA LEU A 666 -17.49 -0.84 16.67
C LEU A 666 -18.55 -1.49 17.57
N ARG A 667 -19.62 -0.76 17.93
CA ARG A 667 -20.73 -1.20 18.78
C ARG A 667 -20.28 -1.82 20.11
N VAL A 668 -19.25 -1.24 20.72
CA VAL A 668 -18.71 -1.71 21.99
C VAL A 668 -19.72 -1.41 23.12
N PRO A 669 -20.09 -2.38 23.98
CA PRO A 669 -20.93 -2.11 25.14
C PRO A 669 -20.27 -1.12 26.11
N ARG A 670 -21.08 -0.27 26.77
CA ARG A 670 -20.61 0.57 27.87
C ARG A 670 -20.16 -0.31 29.03
N THR A 671 -19.01 0.00 29.61
CA THR A 671 -18.43 -0.76 30.74
C THR A 671 -18.56 -0.02 32.07
N GLN A 672 -18.96 1.25 32.04
CA GLN A 672 -19.41 2.00 33.21
C GLN A 672 -20.89 2.35 33.05
N ASP A 673 -21.66 2.15 34.12
CA ASP A 673 -23.07 2.53 34.18
C ASP A 673 -23.17 4.06 34.27
N SER A 674 -23.14 4.72 33.11
CA SER A 674 -23.44 6.14 33.00
C SER A 674 -24.83 6.36 33.57
N THR A 675 -24.93 7.15 34.66
CA THR A 675 -26.18 7.45 35.37
C THR A 675 -27.34 7.56 34.39
N ARG A 676 -28.37 6.71 34.58
CA ARG A 676 -29.53 6.66 33.70
C ARG A 676 -29.98 8.10 33.43
N PRO A 677 -30.04 8.56 32.17
CA PRO A 677 -30.55 9.91 31.89
C PRO A 677 -31.93 9.97 32.55
N PRO A 678 -32.22 11.02 33.35
CA PRO A 678 -33.45 11.05 34.13
C PRO A 678 -34.60 10.84 33.16
N LEU A 679 -35.34 9.75 33.36
CA LEU A 679 -36.57 9.51 32.64
C LEU A 679 -37.50 10.64 33.07
N VAL A 680 -37.55 11.69 32.25
CA VAL A 680 -38.57 12.72 32.33
C VAL A 680 -39.86 12.04 31.92
N ALA A 681 -40.43 11.30 32.88
CA ALA A 681 -41.80 10.87 32.84
C ALA A 681 -42.62 12.12 32.58
N ARG A 682 -43.24 12.19 31.40
CA ARG A 682 -44.31 13.14 31.16
C ARG A 682 -45.38 12.80 32.19
N SER A 683 -45.49 13.63 33.22
CA SER A 683 -46.60 13.63 34.15
C SER A 683 -47.86 14.01 33.39
N ALA A 684 -48.46 13.02 32.73
CA ALA A 684 -49.90 13.02 32.58
C ALA A 684 -50.50 13.21 33.99
N PRO A 685 -51.47 14.13 34.18
CA PRO A 685 -52.04 14.38 35.49
C PRO A 685 -52.62 13.07 36.03
N ALA A 686 -52.24 12.73 37.27
CA ALA A 686 -52.73 11.52 37.90
C ALA A 686 -54.26 11.57 38.01
N ARG A 687 -54.90 10.43 37.72
CA ARG A 687 -56.23 10.13 38.25
C ARG A 687 -56.02 9.32 39.52
N ASP A 688 -56.71 9.66 40.59
CA ASP A 688 -56.59 8.98 41.87
C ASP A 688 -57.09 7.53 41.78
N ALA A 689 -56.13 6.59 41.83
CA ALA A 689 -56.33 5.18 42.11
C ALA A 689 -55.05 4.61 42.75
N ASP A 690 -55.24 3.62 43.62
CA ASP A 690 -54.22 2.64 44.04
C ASP A 690 -52.95 3.14 44.77
N LEU A 691 -53.15 3.95 45.82
CA LEU A 691 -52.19 4.10 46.93
C LEU A 691 -52.07 2.80 47.78
N ARG A 692 -51.73 1.65 47.18
CA ARG A 692 -51.56 0.35 47.87
C ARG A 692 -50.47 -0.58 47.30
N ALA A 693 -49.23 -0.09 47.22
CA ALA A 693 -48.04 -0.95 47.02
C ALA A 693 -46.72 -0.32 47.50
N ALA A 694 -46.69 0.25 48.72
CA ALA A 694 -45.49 0.86 49.31
C ALA A 694 -44.97 0.07 50.52
N ALA A 695 -44.59 -1.19 50.28
CA ALA A 695 -43.93 -2.10 51.23
C ALA A 695 -43.06 -3.10 50.45
N TRP A 696 -42.27 -3.91 51.16
CA TRP A 696 -41.35 -4.92 50.60
C TRP A 696 -40.14 -4.35 49.84
N SER A 697 -39.28 -3.67 50.60
CA SER A 697 -37.85 -3.60 50.29
C SER A 697 -37.15 -4.90 50.71
N GLU A 698 -36.01 -5.19 50.09
CA GLU A 698 -34.97 -6.15 50.53
C GLU A 698 -35.36 -7.60 50.84
N SER A 699 -35.03 -8.50 49.91
CA SER A 699 -34.20 -9.68 50.25
C SER A 699 -33.45 -10.17 49.00
N ALA A 700 -32.29 -10.80 49.19
CA ALA A 700 -31.44 -11.28 48.10
C ALA A 700 -31.78 -12.73 47.73
N GLY A 701 -31.98 -13.01 46.44
CA GLY A 701 -32.15 -14.36 45.90
C GLY A 701 -30.97 -14.77 45.02
N ALA A 702 -30.31 -15.87 45.36
CA ALA A 702 -29.22 -16.44 44.56
C ALA A 702 -29.75 -17.16 43.30
N PRO A 703 -28.96 -17.25 42.20
CA PRO A 703 -29.37 -17.97 41.00
C PRO A 703 -29.41 -19.49 41.26
N LEU A 704 -30.61 -20.07 41.21
CA LEU A 704 -30.82 -21.52 41.25
C LEU A 704 -30.78 -22.13 39.83
N PRO A 705 -30.45 -23.44 39.71
CA PRO A 705 -29.82 -23.96 38.49
C PRO A 705 -30.79 -24.23 37.35
N ALA A 706 -30.28 -24.10 36.12
CA ALA A 706 -30.97 -24.55 34.91
C ALA A 706 -31.17 -26.07 34.94
N ARG A 707 -32.41 -26.52 35.20
CA ARG A 707 -32.79 -27.91 34.99
C ARG A 707 -32.82 -28.20 33.49
N SER A 708 -31.85 -28.97 33.02
CA SER A 708 -31.89 -29.55 31.68
C SER A 708 -32.94 -30.66 31.65
N ALA A 709 -33.94 -30.50 30.79
CA ALA A 709 -34.99 -31.48 30.55
C ALA A 709 -35.24 -31.57 29.04
N VAL A 710 -34.38 -32.33 28.34
CA VAL A 710 -34.62 -32.75 26.96
C VAL A 710 -35.44 -34.03 27.00
N ALA A 711 -36.69 -33.97 26.53
CA ALA A 711 -37.55 -35.13 26.36
C ALA A 711 -37.75 -35.40 24.85
N SER A 712 -37.68 -36.69 24.50
CA SER A 712 -37.99 -37.33 23.21
C SER A 712 -38.47 -36.42 22.04
N GLU A 713 -37.62 -36.29 21.02
CA GLU A 713 -37.97 -35.67 19.72
C GLU A 713 -38.77 -36.67 18.84
N ASP A 714 -40.07 -36.86 19.12
CA ASP A 714 -40.97 -37.59 18.21
C ASP A 714 -41.31 -36.71 16.99
N ALA A 715 -40.70 -37.04 15.85
CA ALA A 715 -40.75 -36.28 14.60
C ALA A 715 -42.15 -36.29 13.94
N GLY A 716 -43.02 -35.41 14.43
CA GLY A 716 -44.41 -35.26 13.99
C GLY A 716 -45.34 -34.63 15.04
N SER A 717 -44.87 -34.38 16.27
CA SER A 717 -45.66 -33.76 17.34
C SER A 717 -45.03 -32.47 17.89
N ILE A 718 -45.82 -31.64 18.55
CA ILE A 718 -45.33 -30.42 19.21
C ILE A 718 -44.69 -30.75 20.57
N PRO A 719 -43.42 -30.38 20.81
CA PRO A 719 -42.81 -30.45 22.13
C PRO A 719 -43.38 -29.38 23.08
N ASP A 720 -43.37 -29.65 24.38
CA ASP A 720 -43.80 -28.66 25.38
C ASP A 720 -42.82 -27.48 25.44
N LEU A 721 -43.29 -26.28 25.07
CA LEU A 721 -42.48 -25.06 25.06
C LEU A 721 -42.61 -24.25 26.36
N ARG A 722 -43.49 -24.64 27.29
CA ARG A 722 -43.82 -23.82 28.47
C ARG A 722 -42.60 -23.57 29.36
N GLY A 723 -42.49 -22.36 29.88
CA GLY A 723 -41.35 -21.91 30.69
C GLY A 723 -40.06 -21.60 29.89
N LEU A 724 -39.96 -21.97 28.62
CA LEU A 724 -38.83 -21.58 27.76
C LEU A 724 -38.84 -20.07 27.49
N SER A 725 -37.67 -19.47 27.27
CA SER A 725 -37.60 -18.15 26.64
C SER A 725 -37.96 -18.25 25.15
N ALA A 726 -38.43 -17.16 24.55
CA ALA A 726 -38.73 -17.09 23.11
C ALA A 726 -37.58 -17.60 22.22
N ARG A 727 -36.33 -17.36 22.62
CA ARG A 727 -35.13 -17.83 21.90
C ARG A 727 -35.00 -19.36 21.90
N GLN A 728 -35.24 -19.99 23.06
CA GLN A 728 -35.21 -21.45 23.18
C GLN A 728 -36.39 -22.08 22.44
N ALA A 729 -37.58 -21.46 22.48
CA ALA A 729 -38.73 -21.92 21.71
C ALA A 729 -38.48 -21.88 20.19
N VAL A 730 -37.86 -20.81 19.66
CA VAL A 730 -37.40 -20.76 18.25
C VAL A 730 -36.38 -21.87 17.95
N GLU A 731 -35.43 -22.11 18.85
CA GLU A 731 -34.40 -23.13 18.62
C GLU A 731 -35.00 -24.55 18.57
N VAL A 732 -35.90 -24.88 19.48
CA VAL A 732 -36.61 -26.17 19.52
C VAL A 732 -37.47 -26.36 18.28
N LEU A 733 -38.35 -25.40 17.97
CA LEU A 733 -39.24 -25.48 16.80
C LEU A 733 -38.45 -25.51 15.47
N GLY A 734 -37.32 -24.79 15.40
CA GLY A 734 -36.46 -24.75 14.23
C GLY A 734 -35.78 -26.08 13.90
N ARG A 735 -35.45 -26.91 14.90
CA ARG A 735 -34.89 -28.26 14.66
C ARG A 735 -35.89 -29.20 14.00
N ILE A 736 -37.16 -29.12 14.40
CA ILE A 736 -38.26 -29.93 13.86
C ILE A 736 -38.96 -29.28 12.65
N GLY A 737 -38.38 -28.20 12.09
CA GLY A 737 -38.86 -27.57 10.86
C GLY A 737 -40.15 -26.76 10.99
N LEU A 738 -40.58 -26.41 12.20
CA LEU A 738 -41.76 -25.60 12.47
C LEU A 738 -41.43 -24.11 12.57
N ARG A 739 -42.43 -23.27 12.29
CA ARG A 739 -42.36 -21.81 12.41
C ARG A 739 -42.99 -21.34 13.72
N ALA A 740 -42.58 -20.18 14.21
CA ALA A 740 -43.04 -19.63 15.48
C ALA A 740 -43.55 -18.19 15.32
N GLU A 741 -44.73 -17.90 15.84
CA GLU A 741 -45.32 -16.56 15.92
C GLU A 741 -45.51 -16.18 17.40
N PHE A 742 -44.90 -15.09 17.85
CA PHE A 742 -44.87 -14.71 19.27
C PHE A 742 -45.79 -13.54 19.59
N ASN A 743 -46.59 -13.71 20.65
CA ASN A 743 -47.46 -12.69 21.21
C ASN A 743 -47.07 -12.41 22.67
N GLY A 744 -46.78 -11.14 23.01
CA GLY A 744 -46.32 -10.74 24.35
C GLY A 744 -44.81 -10.81 24.54
N ASP A 745 -44.33 -10.73 25.78
CA ASP A 745 -42.92 -10.85 26.14
C ASP A 745 -42.70 -11.59 27.48
N GLY A 746 -41.54 -12.24 27.63
CA GLY A 746 -41.20 -13.08 28.79
C GLY A 746 -40.92 -14.54 28.43
N ALA A 747 -41.40 -15.47 29.25
CA ALA A 747 -41.33 -16.91 29.02
C ALA A 747 -42.64 -17.42 28.42
N VAL A 748 -42.63 -18.57 27.74
CA VAL A 748 -43.84 -19.18 27.16
C VAL A 748 -44.80 -19.59 28.26
N ALA A 749 -45.99 -18.97 28.28
CA ALA A 749 -47.10 -19.36 29.15
C ALA A 749 -47.96 -20.45 28.50
N ARG A 750 -48.19 -20.36 27.18
CA ARG A 750 -48.93 -21.34 26.38
C ARG A 750 -48.55 -21.26 24.89
N HIS A 751 -48.85 -22.31 24.14
CA HIS A 751 -48.73 -22.34 22.69
C HIS A 751 -49.89 -23.15 22.07
N VAL A 752 -50.14 -22.93 20.79
CA VAL A 752 -51.09 -23.67 19.96
C VAL A 752 -50.42 -23.95 18.60
N PRO A 753 -50.42 -25.19 18.08
CA PRO A 753 -50.95 -26.43 18.69
C PRO A 753 -50.31 -26.79 20.04
N ALA A 754 -51.02 -27.59 20.84
CA ALA A 754 -50.65 -27.96 22.20
C ALA A 754 -49.58 -29.06 22.23
N ALA A 755 -48.90 -29.22 23.37
CA ALA A 755 -47.86 -30.23 23.53
C ALA A 755 -48.41 -31.66 23.31
N GLY A 756 -47.77 -32.42 22.42
CA GLY A 756 -48.21 -33.75 21.98
C GLY A 756 -49.21 -33.77 20.81
N GLU A 757 -49.74 -32.62 20.35
CA GLU A 757 -50.57 -32.59 19.14
C GLU A 757 -49.72 -32.84 17.88
N ALA A 758 -50.27 -33.60 16.93
CA ALA A 758 -49.61 -33.93 15.67
C ALA A 758 -49.68 -32.76 14.68
N VAL A 759 -48.57 -32.44 14.00
CA VAL A 759 -48.43 -31.21 13.20
C VAL A 759 -47.60 -31.43 11.93
N ASP A 760 -48.10 -30.88 10.82
CA ASP A 760 -47.45 -30.95 9.51
C ASP A 760 -46.11 -30.18 9.46
N PRO A 761 -45.07 -30.71 8.76
CA PRO A 761 -43.81 -30.02 8.57
C PRO A 761 -43.98 -28.62 7.94
N GLY A 762 -43.37 -27.60 8.56
CA GLY A 762 -43.45 -26.21 8.10
C GLY A 762 -44.64 -25.40 8.61
N ALA A 763 -45.54 -26.00 9.40
CA ALA A 763 -46.65 -25.28 10.04
C ALA A 763 -46.16 -24.22 11.05
N THR A 764 -47.05 -23.28 11.40
CA THR A 764 -46.77 -22.19 12.34
C THR A 764 -47.40 -22.48 13.70
N VAL A 765 -46.60 -22.38 14.75
CA VAL A 765 -47.01 -22.46 16.16
C VAL A 765 -47.17 -21.05 16.70
N THR A 766 -48.36 -20.71 17.17
CA THR A 766 -48.60 -19.44 17.87
C THR A 766 -48.24 -19.60 19.34
N VAL A 767 -47.40 -18.72 19.86
CA VAL A 767 -46.79 -18.82 21.18
C VAL A 767 -47.08 -17.55 21.97
N TRP A 768 -47.68 -17.68 23.15
CA TRP A 768 -47.95 -16.56 24.05
C TRP A 768 -46.90 -16.51 25.15
N LEU A 769 -46.20 -15.38 25.21
CA LEU A 769 -45.18 -15.07 26.20
C LEU A 769 -45.77 -14.21 27.31
N GLN A 770 -45.40 -14.49 28.55
CA GLN A 770 -45.78 -13.72 29.72
C GLN A 770 -44.57 -13.46 30.62
N ARG A 771 -44.47 -12.24 31.16
CA ARG A 771 -43.52 -11.92 32.22
C ARG A 771 -43.96 -12.63 33.49
N TYR A 772 -43.02 -13.25 34.21
CA TYR A 772 -43.32 -14.01 35.41
C TYR A 772 -43.95 -13.11 36.49
N ALA A 773 -45.26 -13.25 36.66
CA ALA A 773 -45.94 -12.91 37.90
C ALA A 773 -46.08 -14.21 38.70
N PRO A 774 -45.85 -14.21 40.02
CA PRO A 774 -46.24 -15.35 40.85
C PRO A 774 -47.75 -15.56 40.74
N PRO A 775 -48.26 -16.81 40.80
CA PRO A 775 -49.70 -17.05 40.91
C PRO A 775 -50.27 -16.34 42.14
N ALA A 776 -51.49 -15.81 42.00
CA ALA A 776 -52.36 -15.62 43.16
C ALA A 776 -52.96 -16.98 43.51
N ASP A 777 -53.06 -17.30 44.80
CA ASP A 777 -53.31 -18.67 45.27
C ASP A 777 -54.67 -19.26 44.85
N ASP A 778 -54.71 -20.61 44.77
CA ASP A 778 -55.93 -21.38 44.68
C ASP A 778 -56.80 -21.17 45.94
N ALA A 779 -57.88 -20.40 45.80
CA ALA A 779 -58.70 -19.94 46.91
C ALA A 779 -60.20 -20.26 46.75
N GLU A 780 -60.57 -21.50 46.38
CA GLU A 780 -61.94 -21.99 46.61
C GLU A 780 -62.05 -23.52 46.75
N ALA A 781 -62.11 -24.01 48.00
CA ALA A 781 -62.64 -25.31 48.38
C ALA A 781 -63.22 -25.21 49.81
N LEU A 782 -64.53 -25.46 49.96
CA LEU A 782 -65.29 -25.06 51.15
C LEU A 782 -65.62 -26.21 52.13
N GLY A 783 -64.86 -26.27 53.23
CA GLY A 783 -65.27 -26.81 54.54
C GLY A 783 -65.64 -28.30 54.65
N PRO A 784 -66.18 -28.73 55.81
CA PRO A 784 -66.27 -28.00 57.08
C PRO A 784 -64.96 -27.97 57.89
#